data_AF-A0A9W9W4H8-F1
#
_entry.id   AF-A0A9W9W4H8-F1
#
_cell.length_a   1.000
_cell.length_b   1.000
_cell.length_c   1.000
_cell.angle_alpha   90.00
_cell.angle_beta   90.00
_cell.angle_gamma   90.00
#
_symmetry.space_group_name_H-M   'P 1'
#
loop_
_entity.id
_entity.type
_entity.pdbx_description
1 polymer ?
#
loop_
_entity_poly.entity_id
_entity_poly.type
_entity_poly.pdbx_seq_one_letter_code
_entity_poly.pdbx_strand_id
1 'polypeptide(L)'
;MGSSHSSVESEKHERDVWRTHLEHQYDGSHHRTAGVRYRRPKLDSHAIEERMNELQHGNRKLKKRRYLNILGENDHEKYPDLDTYYSTTKEIPRRLIVQATHDAQHDTRARHWGHSTIKGNKPFIVWLSELCLNPFRFDKYDGGFVDEDDEKAEEIRWKKMSLARRIFQTTIHWIASTVLTLLLAWIIQVMLSVQVVTAPWSDSGEAGSYEDYDNVHWEWPHHAVNILDQSPSNTKPQSTITKLMIPRRLVVKDKSTGRWVVKMTDELRDKHTGMLQPYVFLSFSRANFLGIDDTRLRPFFYRVAEAVLEHENARRDERDPPMEAFWLDMDCVASNPPVKDKNGNMVNPIMHADSEMTKDINSICDAVRCAKRVYVVLPDDRPEDKLIWGRRIWTLPEVLLAADKIRYCISPFEAMQGNGVIRINNVLLTDMYNSFWAGHPSRSHLAGNEKWDTHEDAITHLVNHYTNRTKLSELQLFTFAIQALAQLTSGKDTRGESTVELAYAAMGLLAYRLTPDDNEDVFQAVARLSLYAVASSDTLLRNIADPDQYATHLWDIDPMCDVVGIGNDKFTPTVITDRCRGIPIRWKGFPRMRYAQDLTSFRATLAQSVVFAGAWFFVTGFGLFSSAISLAMANNVNTTDKTTSINIGSYLYGMAVFVGVGWAISWFSPLAVRQLCNGGSSGVSCHLIGFEGTMTLRKIEKAIYGNYNARLSYSASSSIFSKDLRHEKLRMGIERPDKNGDPEGPEHWKQQRVKHNIPDSHRLFTIVDTGDLTVTVIAAQRPPVVALIAGREGGMLRSLLCSWRFETNCLYRECVIRMRSSLEEQATPNDWLKISLASQSDVNQTRSLYQPKSQPAPPVVTGSIPPSALPVPPQKIPVVGQTNVESLQ
;
A
#
# COMPACT_ATOMS: atom_id res chain seq x y z
N MET A 1 -40.14 -18.16 24.55
CA MET A 1 -39.58 -18.48 23.21
C MET A 1 -39.94 -17.45 22.12
N GLY A 2 -40.34 -16.20 22.46
CA GLY A 2 -40.82 -15.21 21.46
C GLY A 2 -39.81 -14.13 21.02
N SER A 3 -38.63 -14.01 21.65
CA SER A 3 -37.67 -12.93 21.34
C SER A 3 -36.74 -13.21 20.15
N SER A 4 -36.44 -14.49 19.86
CA SER A 4 -35.52 -14.87 18.78
C SER A 4 -36.13 -14.68 17.38
N HIS A 5 -37.43 -14.95 17.19
CA HIS A 5 -38.09 -14.81 15.89
C HIS A 5 -38.13 -13.36 15.37
N SER A 6 -38.35 -12.37 16.25
CA SER A 6 -38.37 -10.95 15.86
C SER A 6 -37.00 -10.44 15.38
N SER A 7 -35.91 -10.97 15.93
CA SER A 7 -34.55 -10.56 15.57
C SER A 7 -34.14 -11.06 14.18
N VAL A 8 -34.55 -12.28 13.81
CA VAL A 8 -34.21 -12.90 12.52
C VAL A 8 -34.97 -12.26 11.36
N GLU A 9 -36.25 -11.91 11.57
CA GLU A 9 -37.03 -11.19 10.54
C GLU A 9 -36.50 -9.77 10.31
N SER A 10 -36.06 -9.08 11.38
CA SER A 10 -35.45 -7.75 11.28
C SER A 10 -34.14 -7.79 10.47
N GLU A 11 -33.28 -8.78 10.74
CA GLU A 11 -32.01 -8.94 10.01
C GLU A 11 -32.21 -9.29 8.54
N LYS A 12 -33.20 -10.14 8.23
CA LYS A 12 -33.54 -10.49 6.85
C LYS A 12 -34.05 -9.27 6.07
N HIS A 13 -34.92 -8.47 6.69
CA HIS A 13 -35.41 -7.23 6.08
C HIS A 13 -34.29 -6.21 5.84
N GLU A 14 -33.38 -6.01 6.80
CA GLU A 14 -32.22 -5.13 6.64
C GLU A 14 -31.30 -5.61 5.49
N ARG A 15 -31.10 -6.93 5.36
CA ARG A 15 -30.31 -7.52 4.27
C ARG A 15 -30.95 -7.31 2.90
N ASP A 16 -32.27 -7.44 2.80
CA ASP A 16 -32.99 -7.23 1.54
C ASP A 16 -32.95 -5.76 1.10
N VAL A 17 -33.19 -4.81 2.02
CA VAL A 17 -33.07 -3.37 1.75
C VAL A 17 -31.67 -3.01 1.26
N TRP A 18 -30.65 -3.59 1.89
CA TRP A 18 -29.27 -3.38 1.48
C TRP A 18 -28.97 -3.95 0.09
N ARG A 19 -29.45 -5.16 -0.21
CA ARG A 19 -29.29 -5.79 -1.52
C ARG A 19 -29.91 -4.90 -2.60
N THR A 20 -31.14 -4.44 -2.41
CA THR A 20 -31.81 -3.54 -3.35
C THR A 20 -31.04 -2.22 -3.54
N HIS A 21 -30.45 -1.67 -2.46
CA HIS A 21 -29.59 -0.49 -2.57
C HIS A 21 -28.37 -0.76 -3.45
N LEU A 22 -27.69 -1.89 -3.27
CA LEU A 22 -26.55 -2.28 -4.11
C LEU A 22 -26.96 -2.53 -5.56
N GLU A 23 -28.03 -3.28 -5.81
CA GLU A 23 -28.56 -3.52 -7.16
C GLU A 23 -28.80 -2.21 -7.91
N HIS A 24 -29.35 -1.20 -7.22
CA HIS A 24 -29.52 0.13 -7.79
C HIS A 24 -28.19 0.85 -8.06
N GLN A 25 -27.16 0.69 -7.22
CA GLN A 25 -25.84 1.28 -7.49
C GLN A 25 -25.06 0.55 -8.60
N TYR A 26 -25.39 -0.72 -8.85
CA TYR A 26 -24.73 -1.60 -9.83
C TYR A 26 -25.61 -1.89 -11.06
N ASP A 27 -26.53 -0.98 -11.38
CA ASP A 27 -27.50 -1.10 -12.48
C ASP A 27 -26.90 -0.91 -13.90
N GLY A 28 -25.64 -0.49 -14.00
CA GLY A 28 -24.98 -0.16 -15.27
C GLY A 28 -25.53 1.09 -15.98
N SER A 29 -26.42 1.85 -15.34
CA SER A 29 -27.15 2.97 -15.94
C SER A 29 -26.28 4.24 -16.01
N HIS A 30 -26.71 5.17 -16.86
CA HIS A 30 -26.08 6.49 -16.92
C HIS A 30 -26.64 7.42 -15.85
N HIS A 31 -25.75 8.05 -15.09
CA HIS A 31 -26.12 8.98 -14.04
C HIS A 31 -25.36 10.31 -14.20
N ARG A 32 -25.80 11.33 -13.45
CA ARG A 32 -25.18 12.65 -13.40
C ARG A 32 -24.90 13.04 -11.96
N THR A 33 -23.65 13.36 -11.65
CA THR A 33 -23.24 13.90 -10.34
C THR A 33 -22.24 15.03 -10.54
N ALA A 34 -22.50 16.18 -9.90
CA ALA A 34 -21.61 17.35 -9.89
C ALA A 34 -21.13 17.73 -11.30
N GLY A 35 -22.07 17.88 -12.24
CA GLY A 35 -21.85 18.32 -13.63
C GLY A 35 -21.30 17.25 -14.59
N VAL A 36 -20.97 16.04 -14.12
CA VAL A 36 -20.37 14.99 -14.94
C VAL A 36 -21.35 13.86 -15.18
N ARG A 37 -21.50 13.47 -16.46
CA ARG A 37 -22.20 12.23 -16.85
C ARG A 37 -21.24 11.06 -16.67
N TYR A 38 -21.67 10.05 -15.95
CA TYR A 38 -20.91 8.83 -15.73
C TYR A 38 -21.82 7.61 -15.88
N ARG A 39 -21.23 6.44 -16.07
CA ARG A 39 -21.92 5.16 -16.10
C ARG A 39 -21.62 4.44 -14.79
N ARG A 40 -22.67 3.97 -14.11
CA ARG A 40 -22.51 3.10 -12.93
C ARG A 40 -21.89 1.76 -13.36
N PRO A 41 -21.14 1.10 -12.47
CA PRO A 41 -20.69 -0.27 -12.73
C PRO A 41 -21.90 -1.20 -12.86
N LYS A 42 -21.69 -2.35 -13.52
CA LYS A 42 -22.67 -3.42 -13.61
C LYS A 42 -22.10 -4.66 -12.93
N LEU A 43 -22.86 -5.25 -12.01
CA LEU A 43 -22.52 -6.52 -11.38
C LEU A 43 -23.67 -7.51 -11.59
N ASP A 44 -23.32 -8.78 -11.73
CA ASP A 44 -24.29 -9.88 -11.73
C ASP A 44 -24.75 -10.16 -10.30
N SER A 45 -25.92 -10.77 -10.12
CA SER A 45 -26.51 -11.03 -8.78
C SER A 45 -25.56 -11.81 -7.85
N HIS A 46 -24.78 -12.74 -8.38
CA HIS A 46 -23.75 -13.45 -7.60
C HIS A 46 -22.64 -12.52 -7.10
N ALA A 47 -22.16 -11.62 -7.97
CA ALA A 47 -21.13 -10.65 -7.62
C ALA A 47 -21.63 -9.58 -6.65
N ILE A 48 -22.94 -9.27 -6.67
CA ILE A 48 -23.58 -8.42 -5.66
C ILE A 48 -23.54 -9.10 -4.29
N GLU A 49 -23.81 -10.40 -4.21
CA GLU A 49 -23.74 -11.15 -2.95
C GLU A 49 -22.29 -11.22 -2.42
N GLU A 50 -21.32 -11.44 -3.31
CA GLU A 50 -19.90 -11.39 -2.96
C GLU A 50 -19.51 -10.00 -2.43
N ARG A 51 -19.99 -8.93 -3.09
CA ARG A 51 -19.78 -7.56 -2.64
C ARG A 51 -20.46 -7.28 -1.29
N MET A 52 -21.64 -7.84 -1.04
CA MET A 52 -22.30 -7.74 0.27
C MET A 52 -21.44 -8.39 1.37
N ASN A 53 -20.94 -9.59 1.12
CA ASN A 53 -20.06 -10.30 2.04
C ASN A 53 -18.74 -9.54 2.26
N GLU A 54 -18.20 -8.89 1.23
CA GLU A 54 -17.01 -8.04 1.33
C GLU A 54 -17.24 -6.81 2.24
N LEU A 55 -18.43 -6.22 2.16
CA LEU A 55 -18.79 -5.00 2.90
C LEU A 55 -19.26 -5.32 4.33
N GLN A 56 -19.68 -6.55 4.59
CA GLN A 56 -20.08 -7.03 5.91
C GLN A 56 -18.84 -7.29 6.78
N HIS A 57 -18.28 -6.22 7.37
CA HIS A 57 -17.16 -6.29 8.29
C HIS A 57 -17.59 -6.81 9.68
N GLY A 58 -17.24 -8.06 10.00
CA GLY A 58 -17.46 -8.63 11.34
C GLY A 58 -18.93 -8.66 11.77
N ASN A 59 -19.21 -8.37 13.04
CA ASN A 59 -20.59 -8.29 13.58
C ASN A 59 -21.31 -6.96 13.26
N ARG A 60 -20.77 -6.13 12.34
CA ARG A 60 -21.36 -4.81 12.05
C ARG A 60 -22.60 -4.97 11.18
N LYS A 61 -23.73 -4.43 11.64
CA LYS A 61 -25.00 -4.41 10.91
C LYS A 61 -24.86 -3.67 9.57
N LEU A 62 -25.65 -4.07 8.58
CA LEU A 62 -25.73 -3.47 7.24
C LEU A 62 -26.41 -2.08 7.32
N LYS A 63 -25.68 -1.07 7.82
CA LYS A 63 -26.17 0.31 7.99
C LYS A 63 -25.18 1.33 7.44
N LYS A 64 -25.64 2.59 7.32
CA LYS A 64 -24.77 3.72 6.99
C LYS A 64 -23.64 3.82 8.01
N ARG A 65 -22.43 4.10 7.53
CA ARG A 65 -21.24 4.28 8.36
C ARG A 65 -20.94 5.77 8.49
N ARG A 66 -20.51 6.16 9.68
CA ARG A 66 -20.08 7.53 10.00
C ARG A 66 -18.61 7.69 9.62
N TYR A 67 -18.29 8.85 9.09
CA TYR A 67 -16.93 9.32 8.87
C TYR A 67 -16.68 10.53 9.76
N LEU A 68 -15.50 10.56 10.40
CA LEU A 68 -15.01 11.68 11.20
C LEU A 68 -14.10 12.54 10.32
N ASN A 69 -14.35 13.84 10.26
CA ASN A 69 -13.50 14.78 9.54
C ASN A 69 -12.17 15.04 10.30
N ILE A 70 -11.34 15.93 9.77
CA ILE A 70 -10.04 16.32 10.36
C ILE A 70 -10.21 16.99 11.74
N LEU A 71 -11.41 17.50 12.06
CA LEU A 71 -11.73 18.11 13.37
C LEU A 71 -12.34 17.09 14.36
N GLY A 72 -12.55 15.84 13.94
CA GLY A 72 -13.20 14.82 14.76
C GLY A 72 -14.71 15.00 14.89
N GLU A 73 -15.32 15.83 14.05
CA GLU A 73 -16.76 16.10 14.03
C GLU A 73 -17.54 15.05 13.20
N ASN A 74 -18.75 14.73 13.65
CA ASN A 74 -19.62 13.66 13.12
C ASN A 74 -20.53 14.15 11.98
N ASP A 75 -19.95 14.58 10.86
CA ASP A 75 -20.73 15.33 9.86
C ASP A 75 -21.28 14.49 8.69
N HIS A 76 -20.85 13.23 8.51
CA HIS A 76 -21.27 12.48 7.32
C HIS A 76 -21.56 10.98 7.54
N GLU A 77 -22.81 10.58 7.25
CA GLU A 77 -23.25 9.19 7.16
C GLU A 77 -23.40 8.73 5.71
N LYS A 78 -22.74 7.62 5.35
CA LYS A 78 -22.77 7.09 3.99
C LYS A 78 -22.84 5.57 3.96
N TYR A 79 -23.54 5.03 2.97
CA TYR A 79 -23.51 3.59 2.70
C TYR A 79 -22.14 3.17 2.13
N PRO A 80 -21.50 2.12 2.66
CA PRO A 80 -20.36 1.49 2.02
C PRO A 80 -20.87 0.73 0.80
N ASP A 81 -20.92 1.41 -0.35
CA ASP A 81 -21.48 0.87 -1.60
C ASP A 81 -20.40 0.76 -2.70
N LEU A 82 -20.08 1.90 -3.31
CA LEU A 82 -19.03 2.07 -4.31
C LEU A 82 -17.75 2.55 -3.64
N ASP A 83 -16.63 2.36 -4.31
CA ASP A 83 -15.34 2.88 -3.86
C ASP A 83 -15.39 4.41 -3.75
N THR A 84 -14.64 4.94 -2.79
CA THR A 84 -14.68 6.34 -2.41
C THR A 84 -13.31 6.97 -2.40
N TYR A 85 -13.27 8.29 -2.47
CA TYR A 85 -12.08 9.09 -2.20
C TYR A 85 -12.44 10.19 -1.20
N TYR A 86 -11.44 10.65 -0.47
CA TYR A 86 -11.55 11.81 0.40
C TYR A 86 -11.50 13.07 -0.47
N SER A 87 -12.57 13.87 -0.44
CA SER A 87 -12.68 15.09 -1.24
C SER A 87 -12.08 16.25 -0.48
N THR A 88 -10.83 16.59 -0.76
CA THR A 88 -10.07 17.72 -0.15
C THR A 88 -10.88 19.02 -0.12
N THR A 89 -11.52 19.38 -1.24
CA THR A 89 -12.38 20.59 -1.34
C THR A 89 -13.66 20.61 -0.49
N LYS A 90 -14.11 19.46 0.03
CA LYS A 90 -15.39 19.34 0.75
C LYS A 90 -15.28 18.60 2.07
N GLU A 91 -14.09 18.09 2.37
CA GLU A 91 -13.74 17.34 3.58
C GLU A 91 -14.66 16.13 3.88
N ILE A 92 -15.25 15.52 2.84
CA ILE A 92 -16.19 14.39 2.98
C ILE A 92 -15.93 13.27 1.96
N PRO A 93 -16.31 12.01 2.28
CA PRO A 93 -16.16 10.88 1.36
C PRO A 93 -17.06 11.00 0.14
N ARG A 94 -16.47 11.13 -1.05
CA ARG A 94 -17.20 11.16 -2.34
C ARG A 94 -17.05 9.85 -3.09
N ARG A 95 -18.05 9.50 -3.91
CA ARG A 95 -18.01 8.30 -4.76
C ARG A 95 -16.95 8.48 -5.84
N LEU A 96 -16.15 7.45 -6.08
CA LEU A 96 -15.08 7.48 -7.05
C LEU A 96 -15.63 7.36 -8.47
N ILE A 97 -15.26 8.34 -9.31
CA ILE A 97 -15.56 8.38 -10.73
C ILE A 97 -14.23 8.48 -11.45
N VAL A 98 -13.99 7.52 -12.34
CA VAL A 98 -12.72 7.36 -13.07
C VAL A 98 -12.95 7.65 -14.55
N GLN A 99 -12.13 8.52 -15.12
CA GLN A 99 -12.07 8.66 -16.57
C GLN A 99 -11.48 7.38 -17.18
N ALA A 100 -12.09 6.86 -18.24
CA ALA A 100 -11.63 5.64 -18.90
C ALA A 100 -11.48 5.85 -20.40
N THR A 101 -10.41 5.27 -20.98
CA THR A 101 -10.24 5.19 -22.44
C THR A 101 -11.32 4.31 -23.06
N HIS A 102 -11.46 4.36 -24.39
CA HIS A 102 -12.46 3.56 -25.08
C HIS A 102 -12.28 2.06 -24.80
N ASP A 103 -11.05 1.57 -24.82
CA ASP A 103 -10.75 0.15 -24.57
C ASP A 103 -11.04 -0.23 -23.13
N ALA A 104 -10.68 0.65 -22.18
CA ALA A 104 -10.99 0.45 -20.77
C ALA A 104 -12.51 0.47 -20.50
N GLN A 105 -13.33 1.17 -21.28
CA GLN A 105 -14.79 1.15 -21.12
C GLN A 105 -15.44 -0.16 -21.59
N HIS A 106 -14.77 -0.88 -22.50
CA HIS A 106 -15.25 -2.16 -23.04
C HIS A 106 -14.80 -3.37 -22.20
N ASP A 107 -13.90 -3.18 -21.24
CA ASP A 107 -13.48 -4.25 -20.34
C ASP A 107 -14.67 -4.73 -19.47
N THR A 108 -14.98 -6.03 -19.54
CA THR A 108 -16.14 -6.66 -18.91
C THR A 108 -15.90 -7.06 -17.45
N ARG A 109 -14.67 -6.94 -16.95
CA ARG A 109 -14.33 -7.30 -15.56
C ARG A 109 -15.11 -6.45 -14.55
N ALA A 110 -15.54 -7.08 -13.46
CA ALA A 110 -16.28 -6.44 -12.36
C ALA A 110 -15.55 -5.24 -11.75
N ARG A 111 -16.27 -4.14 -11.46
CA ARG A 111 -15.69 -2.90 -10.89
C ARG A 111 -16.58 -2.33 -9.80
N HIS A 112 -15.97 -1.54 -8.93
CA HIS A 112 -16.65 -0.90 -7.79
C HIS A 112 -16.66 0.63 -7.87
N TRP A 113 -16.29 1.22 -9.02
CA TRP A 113 -16.30 2.66 -9.29
C TRP A 113 -17.07 2.97 -10.58
N GLY A 114 -17.47 4.23 -10.76
CA GLY A 114 -18.16 4.68 -11.98
C GLY A 114 -17.19 5.14 -13.07
N HIS A 115 -17.59 5.02 -14.35
CA HIS A 115 -16.80 5.54 -15.47
C HIS A 115 -17.31 6.84 -16.02
N SER A 116 -16.40 7.75 -16.35
CA SER A 116 -16.68 8.85 -17.25
C SER A 116 -15.83 8.74 -18.51
N THR A 117 -16.30 9.33 -19.59
CA THR A 117 -15.49 9.47 -20.79
C THR A 117 -14.39 10.49 -20.54
N ILE A 118 -13.19 10.24 -21.09
CA ILE A 118 -12.11 11.22 -21.05
C ILE A 118 -12.60 12.49 -21.76
N LYS A 119 -12.65 13.59 -21.01
CA LYS A 119 -13.01 14.92 -21.51
C LYS A 119 -11.94 15.91 -21.06
N GLY A 120 -11.35 16.59 -22.03
CA GLY A 120 -10.47 17.73 -21.78
C GLY A 120 -11.27 18.96 -21.39
N ASN A 121 -10.83 19.67 -20.35
CA ASN A 121 -11.39 20.97 -19.97
C ASN A 121 -10.46 22.09 -20.43
N LYS A 122 -10.22 22.13 -21.75
CA LYS A 122 -9.34 23.14 -22.35
C LYS A 122 -9.98 24.53 -22.26
N PRO A 123 -9.21 25.58 -21.92
CA PRO A 123 -9.72 26.95 -21.97
C PRO A 123 -10.28 27.25 -23.36
N PHE A 124 -11.47 27.85 -23.40
CA PHE A 124 -12.14 28.17 -24.67
C PHE A 124 -11.26 29.00 -25.61
N ILE A 125 -10.44 29.89 -25.04
CA ILE A 125 -9.54 30.74 -25.82
C ILE A 125 -8.42 29.99 -26.52
N VAL A 126 -7.87 28.96 -25.87
CA VAL A 126 -6.87 28.07 -26.48
C VAL A 126 -7.54 27.24 -27.57
N TRP A 127 -8.75 26.75 -27.32
CA TRP A 127 -9.50 26.03 -28.34
C TRP A 127 -9.81 26.91 -29.58
N LEU A 128 -10.23 28.15 -29.38
CA LEU A 128 -10.53 29.10 -30.45
C LEU A 128 -9.26 29.48 -31.22
N SER A 129 -8.15 29.67 -30.52
CA SER A 129 -6.83 29.89 -31.12
C SER A 129 -6.40 28.71 -31.99
N GLU A 130 -6.50 27.49 -31.47
CA GLU A 130 -6.18 26.26 -32.23
C GLU A 130 -7.15 26.04 -33.40
N LEU A 131 -8.41 26.48 -33.30
CA LEU A 131 -9.35 26.44 -34.43
C LEU A 131 -8.93 27.42 -35.55
N CYS A 132 -8.41 28.60 -35.19
CA CYS A 132 -7.90 29.57 -36.16
C CYS A 132 -6.61 29.09 -36.83
N LEU A 133 -5.68 28.55 -36.05
CA LEU A 133 -4.35 28.14 -36.53
C LEU A 133 -4.35 26.75 -37.18
N ASN A 134 -5.15 25.80 -36.67
CA ASN A 134 -5.20 24.44 -37.18
C ASN A 134 -6.65 23.89 -37.26
N PRO A 135 -7.48 24.43 -38.17
CA PRO A 135 -8.92 24.11 -38.22
C PRO A 135 -9.23 22.63 -38.43
N PHE A 136 -8.37 21.94 -39.18
CA PHE A 136 -8.55 20.53 -39.53
C PHE A 136 -7.76 19.57 -38.63
N ARG A 137 -7.04 20.08 -37.62
CA ARG A 137 -6.21 19.30 -36.69
C ARG A 137 -5.22 18.38 -37.40
N PHE A 138 -4.58 18.85 -38.46
CA PHE A 138 -3.60 18.06 -39.19
C PHE A 138 -2.30 17.90 -38.37
N ASP A 139 -1.73 16.70 -38.41
CA ASP A 139 -0.58 16.27 -37.61
C ASP A 139 0.70 17.10 -37.86
N LYS A 140 0.86 17.69 -39.06
CA LYS A 140 2.13 18.27 -39.53
C LYS A 140 2.39 19.73 -39.11
N TYR A 141 1.38 20.42 -38.57
CA TYR A 141 1.43 21.88 -38.36
C TYR A 141 1.68 22.30 -36.91
N ASP A 142 2.05 21.34 -36.07
CA ASP A 142 2.43 21.53 -34.67
C ASP A 142 3.96 21.68 -34.60
N GLY A 143 4.48 22.88 -34.88
CA GLY A 143 5.91 23.19 -35.02
C GLY A 143 6.77 23.11 -33.75
N GLY A 144 6.82 21.95 -33.11
CA GLY A 144 7.80 21.61 -32.07
C GLY A 144 9.16 21.21 -32.65
N PHE A 145 10.23 21.32 -31.85
CA PHE A 145 11.51 20.71 -32.17
C PHE A 145 11.31 19.19 -32.30
N VAL A 146 11.51 18.68 -33.51
CA VAL A 146 11.42 17.26 -33.84
C VAL A 146 12.81 16.67 -33.58
N ASP A 147 12.88 15.62 -32.76
CA ASP A 147 14.13 14.87 -32.56
C ASP A 147 14.55 14.18 -33.88
N GLU A 148 15.84 13.97 -34.14
CA GLU A 148 16.32 13.41 -35.43
C GLU A 148 15.69 12.05 -35.78
N ASP A 149 15.22 11.31 -34.78
CA ASP A 149 14.56 10.02 -34.95
C ASP A 149 13.06 10.13 -35.28
N ASP A 150 12.37 11.19 -34.82
CA ASP A 150 11.01 11.51 -35.25
C ASP A 150 10.99 12.05 -36.69
N GLU A 151 12.04 12.76 -37.12
CA GLU A 151 12.19 13.18 -38.53
C GLU A 151 12.24 11.97 -39.47
N LYS A 152 12.93 10.88 -39.10
CA LYS A 152 13.03 9.66 -39.91
C LYS A 152 11.71 8.88 -39.96
N ALA A 153 11.01 8.75 -38.83
CA ALA A 153 9.70 8.11 -38.77
C ALA A 153 8.66 8.92 -39.57
N GLU A 154 8.68 10.24 -39.44
CA GLU A 154 7.88 11.13 -40.25
C GLU A 154 8.25 11.02 -41.73
N GLU A 155 9.53 10.96 -42.11
CA GLU A 155 9.97 10.82 -43.51
C GLU A 155 9.43 9.55 -44.17
N ILE A 156 9.33 8.44 -43.42
CA ILE A 156 8.74 7.17 -43.88
C ILE A 156 7.23 7.33 -44.12
N ARG A 157 6.50 7.98 -43.21
CA ARG A 157 5.08 8.35 -43.37
C ARG A 157 4.90 9.36 -44.52
N TRP A 158 5.87 10.26 -44.68
CA TRP A 158 6.03 11.26 -45.74
C TRP A 158 6.48 10.68 -47.08
N LYS A 159 6.75 9.39 -47.20
CA LYS A 159 6.98 8.75 -48.51
C LYS A 159 5.76 7.98 -49.02
N LYS A 160 4.79 7.65 -48.15
CA LYS A 160 3.61 6.83 -48.50
C LYS A 160 2.37 7.59 -49.01
N MET A 161 2.26 8.90 -48.78
CA MET A 161 1.11 9.71 -49.21
C MET A 161 1.30 10.27 -50.64
N SER A 162 0.25 10.26 -51.48
CA SER A 162 0.35 10.82 -52.83
C SER A 162 0.59 12.34 -52.81
N LEU A 163 1.53 12.81 -53.63
CA LEU A 163 1.99 14.21 -53.66
C LEU A 163 0.85 15.21 -53.93
N ALA A 164 -0.13 14.83 -54.76
CA ALA A 164 -1.32 15.62 -55.04
C ALA A 164 -2.24 15.81 -53.82
N ARG A 165 -2.44 14.76 -53.01
CA ARG A 165 -3.27 14.84 -51.79
C ARG A 165 -2.64 15.77 -50.76
N ARG A 166 -1.30 15.83 -50.71
CA ARG A 166 -0.55 16.72 -49.82
C ARG A 166 -0.76 18.17 -50.17
N ILE A 167 -0.49 18.55 -51.42
CA ILE A 167 -0.63 19.93 -51.89
C ILE A 167 -2.06 20.38 -51.60
N PHE A 168 -3.06 19.61 -52.02
CA PHE A 168 -4.47 19.94 -51.79
C PHE A 168 -4.83 20.14 -50.31
N GLN A 169 -4.41 19.24 -49.42
CA GLN A 169 -4.67 19.37 -47.98
C GLN A 169 -3.98 20.59 -47.36
N THR A 170 -2.74 20.89 -47.78
CA THR A 170 -2.00 22.05 -47.30
C THR A 170 -2.64 23.37 -47.77
N THR A 171 -3.07 23.46 -49.03
CA THR A 171 -3.69 24.69 -49.57
C THR A 171 -5.03 24.97 -48.89
N ILE A 172 -5.88 23.95 -48.72
CA ILE A 172 -7.16 24.07 -48.03
C ILE A 172 -6.97 24.49 -46.57
N HIS A 173 -5.97 23.94 -45.89
CA HIS A 173 -5.65 24.31 -44.52
C HIS A 173 -5.27 25.79 -44.39
N TRP A 174 -4.36 26.28 -45.23
CA TRP A 174 -3.95 27.68 -45.23
C TRP A 174 -5.12 28.64 -45.52
N ILE A 175 -5.96 28.31 -46.50
CA ILE A 175 -7.15 29.12 -46.83
C ILE A 175 -8.14 29.12 -45.66
N ALA A 176 -8.44 27.95 -45.09
CA ALA A 176 -9.38 27.87 -43.96
C ALA A 176 -8.83 28.59 -42.72
N SER A 177 -7.55 28.42 -42.40
CA SER A 177 -6.89 29.06 -41.25
C SER A 177 -6.89 30.59 -41.38
N THR A 178 -6.55 31.12 -42.56
CA THR A 178 -6.56 32.57 -42.82
C THR A 178 -7.97 33.15 -42.71
N VAL A 179 -8.97 32.51 -43.34
CA VAL A 179 -10.38 32.96 -43.24
C VAL A 179 -10.88 32.92 -41.79
N LEU A 180 -10.62 31.83 -41.05
CA LEU A 180 -11.03 31.72 -39.64
C LEU A 180 -10.33 32.75 -38.75
N THR A 181 -9.05 33.01 -38.99
CA THR A 181 -8.29 34.04 -38.26
C THR A 181 -8.87 35.43 -38.51
N LEU A 182 -9.16 35.80 -39.75
CA LEU A 182 -9.78 37.10 -40.08
C LEU A 182 -11.14 37.28 -39.40
N LEU A 183 -11.94 36.21 -39.31
CA LEU A 183 -13.30 36.25 -38.76
C LEU A 183 -13.37 36.17 -37.23
N LEU A 184 -12.50 35.38 -36.59
CA LEU A 184 -12.62 35.01 -35.17
C LEU A 184 -11.55 35.62 -34.27
N ALA A 185 -10.45 36.17 -34.81
CA ALA A 185 -9.35 36.60 -33.97
C ALA A 185 -9.67 37.84 -33.11
N TRP A 186 -10.56 38.72 -33.57
CA TRP A 186 -11.05 39.83 -32.75
C TRP A 186 -11.87 39.36 -31.54
N ILE A 187 -12.55 38.21 -31.64
CA ILE A 187 -13.26 37.60 -30.49
C ILE A 187 -12.25 37.14 -29.45
N ILE A 188 -11.15 36.50 -29.88
CA ILE A 188 -10.04 36.13 -28.98
C ILE A 188 -9.51 37.38 -28.27
N GLN A 189 -9.26 38.45 -29.02
CA GLN A 189 -8.72 39.70 -28.51
C GLN A 189 -9.66 40.40 -27.52
N VAL A 190 -10.96 40.43 -27.80
CA VAL A 190 -11.99 40.97 -26.90
C VAL A 190 -12.12 40.10 -25.63
N MET A 191 -12.12 38.77 -25.78
CA MET A 191 -12.16 37.86 -24.64
C MET A 191 -10.92 38.01 -23.75
N LEU A 192 -9.73 38.19 -24.33
CA LEU A 192 -8.52 38.53 -23.58
C LEU A 192 -8.72 39.84 -22.84
N SER A 193 -9.18 40.91 -23.52
CA SER A 193 -9.35 42.23 -22.89
C SER A 193 -10.34 42.22 -21.71
N VAL A 194 -11.41 41.44 -21.77
CA VAL A 194 -12.37 41.27 -20.67
C VAL A 194 -11.78 40.40 -19.55
N GLN A 195 -10.93 39.44 -19.91
CA GLN A 195 -10.26 38.54 -18.98
C GLN A 195 -8.91 39.06 -18.44
N VAL A 196 -8.39 40.23 -18.86
CA VAL A 196 -7.18 40.84 -18.25
C VAL A 196 -7.36 41.06 -16.74
N VAL A 197 -8.61 41.11 -16.24
CA VAL A 197 -8.93 41.21 -14.79
C VAL A 197 -9.15 39.83 -14.12
N THR A 198 -9.24 38.72 -14.88
CA THR A 198 -9.53 37.35 -14.38
C THR A 198 -8.74 36.25 -15.11
N ALA A 199 -7.55 36.58 -15.62
CA ALA A 199 -6.84 35.79 -16.62
C ALA A 199 -6.56 34.34 -16.15
N PRO A 200 -6.48 33.36 -17.06
CA PRO A 200 -6.05 32.00 -16.73
C PRO A 200 -4.54 31.92 -16.37
N TRP A 201 -3.90 33.07 -16.19
CA TRP A 201 -2.47 33.22 -15.97
C TRP A 201 -2.27 33.69 -14.53
N SER A 202 -1.37 33.04 -13.79
CA SER A 202 -1.01 33.49 -12.44
C SER A 202 0.10 34.53 -12.52
N ASP A 203 -0.02 35.59 -11.72
CA ASP A 203 0.97 36.67 -11.64
C ASP A 203 2.29 36.22 -10.96
N SER A 204 2.29 35.07 -10.27
CA SER A 204 3.38 34.68 -9.38
C SER A 204 4.58 33.98 -10.03
N GLY A 205 4.53 33.55 -11.30
CA GLY A 205 5.64 32.83 -11.95
C GLY A 205 6.01 31.46 -11.34
N GLU A 206 5.57 31.18 -10.12
CA GLU A 206 5.79 29.93 -9.37
C GLU A 206 4.74 28.88 -9.76
N ALA A 207 5.20 27.63 -9.91
CA ALA A 207 4.30 26.49 -10.04
C ALA A 207 3.49 26.35 -8.75
N GLY A 208 2.16 26.35 -8.84
CA GLY A 208 1.30 26.15 -7.67
C GLY A 208 1.55 24.79 -7.03
N SER A 209 1.48 24.69 -5.70
CA SER A 209 1.56 23.42 -4.97
C SER A 209 0.48 22.43 -5.42
N TYR A 210 0.68 21.15 -5.14
CA TYR A 210 -0.38 20.14 -5.34
C TYR A 210 -1.58 20.44 -4.42
N GLU A 211 -2.76 19.92 -4.79
CA GLU A 211 -3.95 20.02 -3.92
C GLU A 211 -3.65 19.36 -2.57
N ASP A 212 -4.03 20.02 -1.47
CA ASP A 212 -3.75 19.50 -0.13
C ASP A 212 -4.55 18.25 0.18
N TYR A 213 -3.87 17.20 0.67
CA TYR A 213 -4.52 16.00 1.18
C TYR A 213 -4.39 15.99 2.70
N ASP A 214 -5.49 16.23 3.41
CA ASP A 214 -5.54 16.23 4.86
C ASP A 214 -6.51 15.14 5.33
N ASN A 215 -6.00 14.05 5.90
CA ASN A 215 -6.83 13.01 6.48
C ASN A 215 -6.20 12.48 7.77
N VAL A 216 -7.00 12.16 8.77
CA VAL A 216 -6.52 11.76 10.10
C VAL A 216 -7.30 10.55 10.61
N HIS A 217 -6.58 9.55 11.11
CA HIS A 217 -7.19 8.40 11.78
C HIS A 217 -7.32 8.66 13.28
N TRP A 218 -8.56 8.61 13.79
CA TRP A 218 -8.88 8.97 15.18
C TRP A 218 -8.91 7.80 16.17
N GLU A 219 -8.95 6.54 15.69
CA GLU A 219 -8.99 5.40 16.61
C GLU A 219 -7.59 5.09 17.15
N TRP A 220 -7.50 4.76 18.44
CA TRP A 220 -6.24 4.37 19.06
C TRP A 220 -5.68 3.11 18.40
N PRO A 221 -4.35 3.04 18.16
CA PRO A 221 -3.71 1.80 17.74
C PRO A 221 -3.84 0.72 18.83
N HIS A 222 -3.72 -0.54 18.40
CA HIS A 222 -3.65 -1.68 19.32
C HIS A 222 -2.34 -1.65 20.11
N HIS A 223 -1.23 -1.40 19.42
CA HIS A 223 0.09 -1.15 20.00
C HIS A 223 0.65 0.16 19.46
N ALA A 224 1.21 0.99 20.33
CA ALA A 224 1.90 2.21 19.92
C ALA A 224 3.36 2.21 20.39
N VAL A 225 4.20 2.99 19.70
CA VAL A 225 5.61 3.16 20.07
C VAL A 225 5.72 3.94 21.38
N ASN A 226 4.98 5.04 21.50
CA ASN A 226 4.92 5.83 22.72
C ASN A 226 3.74 5.38 23.60
N ILE A 227 3.92 5.40 24.93
CA ILE A 227 2.84 5.10 25.89
C ILE A 227 1.71 6.13 25.77
N LEU A 228 2.03 7.37 25.45
CA LEU A 228 1.02 8.45 25.29
C LEU A 228 0.14 8.28 24.06
N ASP A 229 0.59 7.50 23.06
CA ASP A 229 -0.15 7.22 21.83
C ASP A 229 -0.99 5.93 21.95
N GLN A 230 -0.97 5.27 23.11
CA GLN A 230 -1.80 4.11 23.40
C GLN A 230 -3.17 4.53 23.92
N SER A 231 -4.15 3.63 23.76
CA SER A 231 -5.43 3.79 24.44
C SER A 231 -5.22 4.02 25.95
N PRO A 232 -5.93 4.96 26.59
CA PRO A 232 -5.82 5.23 28.02
C PRO A 232 -6.03 4.01 28.94
N SER A 233 -6.64 2.94 28.41
CA SER A 233 -6.80 1.66 29.11
C SER A 233 -5.50 0.86 29.23
N ASN A 234 -4.49 1.14 28.40
CA ASN A 234 -3.22 0.44 28.39
C ASN A 234 -2.10 1.37 28.87
N THR A 235 -1.59 1.11 30.07
CA THR A 235 -0.53 1.92 30.69
C THR A 235 0.83 1.22 30.69
N LYS A 236 0.92 0.00 30.12
CA LYS A 236 2.16 -0.77 30.10
C LYS A 236 3.06 -0.35 28.93
N PRO A 237 4.37 -0.16 29.15
CA PRO A 237 5.32 0.00 28.05
C PRO A 237 5.33 -1.25 27.17
N GLN A 238 5.36 -1.07 25.85
CA GLN A 238 5.26 -2.17 24.87
C GLN A 238 6.62 -2.82 24.58
N SER A 239 7.71 -2.09 24.81
CA SER A 239 9.06 -2.64 24.79
C SER A 239 9.80 -2.25 26.05
N THR A 240 10.76 -3.10 26.43
CA THR A 240 11.73 -2.75 27.46
C THR A 240 13.11 -3.08 26.92
N ILE A 241 14.03 -2.11 26.97
CA ILE A 241 15.46 -2.39 26.84
C ILE A 241 15.87 -3.03 28.18
N THR A 242 15.62 -4.32 28.32
CA THR A 242 15.94 -5.06 29.54
C THR A 242 17.35 -5.62 29.46
N LYS A 243 18.05 -5.57 30.59
CA LYS A 243 19.27 -6.36 30.81
C LYS A 243 18.94 -7.84 30.56
N LEU A 244 19.93 -8.60 30.08
CA LEU A 244 19.86 -10.06 29.89
C LEU A 244 19.03 -10.72 31.00
N MET A 245 17.92 -11.36 30.61
CA MET A 245 17.10 -12.09 31.57
C MET A 245 17.83 -13.34 32.01
N ILE A 246 18.05 -13.45 33.31
CA ILE A 246 18.64 -14.65 33.90
C ILE A 246 17.54 -15.73 33.94
N PRO A 247 17.83 -17.00 33.57
CA PRO A 247 16.84 -18.06 33.62
C PRO A 247 16.23 -18.15 35.02
N ARG A 248 14.93 -18.44 35.12
CA ARG A 248 14.23 -18.49 36.42
C ARG A 248 14.57 -19.73 37.23
N ARG A 249 14.92 -20.83 36.56
CA ARG A 249 15.15 -22.14 37.16
C ARG A 249 16.43 -22.78 36.61
N LEU A 250 17.11 -23.53 37.46
CA LEU A 250 18.22 -24.42 37.10
C LEU A 250 18.07 -25.75 37.83
N VAL A 251 18.61 -26.81 37.22
CA VAL A 251 18.70 -28.13 37.87
C VAL A 251 20.05 -28.23 38.57
N VAL A 252 20.02 -28.54 39.87
CA VAL A 252 21.21 -28.60 40.73
C VAL A 252 21.17 -29.87 41.57
N LYS A 253 22.33 -30.45 41.85
CA LYS A 253 22.43 -31.62 42.72
C LYS A 253 22.23 -31.19 44.17
N ASP A 254 21.19 -31.70 44.81
CA ASP A 254 20.92 -31.37 46.19
C ASP A 254 21.93 -32.05 47.12
N LYS A 255 22.62 -31.26 47.94
CA LYS A 255 23.73 -31.74 48.80
C LYS A 255 23.28 -32.72 49.87
N SER A 256 22.00 -32.71 50.24
CA SER A 256 21.45 -33.57 51.29
C SER A 256 20.98 -34.93 50.76
N THR A 257 20.41 -34.96 49.55
CA THR A 257 19.81 -36.18 48.97
C THR A 257 20.63 -36.79 47.83
N GLY A 258 21.61 -36.07 47.31
CA GLY A 258 22.40 -36.45 46.13
C GLY A 258 21.60 -36.53 44.83
N ARG A 259 20.32 -36.12 44.84
CA ARG A 259 19.42 -36.14 43.68
C ARG A 259 19.41 -34.78 42.98
N TRP A 260 19.14 -34.80 41.67
CA TRP A 260 18.92 -33.61 40.88
C TRP A 260 17.56 -32.98 41.22
N VAL A 261 17.56 -31.70 41.59
CA VAL A 261 16.37 -30.95 41.99
C VAL A 261 16.35 -29.61 41.25
N VAL A 262 15.16 -29.20 40.80
CA VAL A 262 14.93 -27.88 40.20
C VAL A 262 14.88 -26.83 41.31
N LYS A 263 15.74 -25.80 41.24
CA LYS A 263 15.74 -24.67 42.17
C LYS A 263 15.57 -23.36 41.43
N MET A 264 14.96 -22.37 42.09
CA MET A 264 14.83 -21.02 41.56
C MET A 264 16.20 -20.34 41.57
N THR A 265 16.52 -19.58 40.53
CA THR A 265 17.85 -18.94 40.42
C THR A 265 18.10 -17.88 41.48
N ASP A 266 17.05 -17.25 42.01
CA ASP A 266 17.17 -16.31 43.14
C ASP A 266 17.74 -16.98 44.41
N GLU A 267 17.51 -18.28 44.59
CA GLU A 267 18.05 -19.06 45.70
C GLU A 267 19.50 -19.53 45.43
N LEU A 268 19.90 -19.58 44.16
CA LEU A 268 21.21 -20.07 43.70
C LEU A 268 22.24 -18.96 43.53
N ARG A 269 21.83 -17.70 43.68
CA ARG A 269 22.76 -16.57 43.66
C ARG A 269 23.61 -16.57 44.90
N ASP A 270 24.91 -16.32 44.72
CA ASP A 270 25.80 -16.07 45.83
C ASP A 270 25.35 -14.79 46.56
N LYS A 271 25.14 -14.90 47.87
CA LYS A 271 24.67 -13.80 48.73
C LYS A 271 25.63 -12.62 48.78
N HIS A 272 26.91 -12.83 48.50
CA HIS A 272 27.94 -11.79 48.56
C HIS A 272 28.20 -11.12 47.20
N THR A 273 28.23 -11.91 46.12
CA THR A 273 28.55 -11.40 44.78
C THR A 273 27.33 -11.16 43.90
N GLY A 274 26.16 -11.72 44.26
CA GLY A 274 24.94 -11.67 43.44
C GLY A 274 25.02 -12.47 42.13
N MET A 275 26.16 -13.12 41.87
CA MET A 275 26.45 -13.88 40.67
C MET A 275 25.70 -15.20 40.69
N LEU A 276 25.18 -15.59 39.53
CA LEU A 276 24.62 -16.92 39.32
C LEU A 276 25.75 -17.92 39.08
N GLN A 277 25.64 -19.10 39.67
CA GLN A 277 26.58 -20.21 39.42
C GLN A 277 26.63 -20.58 37.91
N PRO A 278 27.82 -20.93 37.38
CA PRO A 278 27.94 -21.33 35.98
C PRO A 278 27.17 -22.63 35.73
N TYR A 279 26.52 -22.72 34.58
CA TYR A 279 25.76 -23.89 34.18
C TYR A 279 25.98 -24.26 32.71
N VAL A 280 25.64 -25.50 32.39
CA VAL A 280 25.60 -26.04 31.03
C VAL A 280 24.18 -26.01 30.50
N PHE A 281 23.99 -25.57 29.27
CA PHE A 281 22.69 -25.63 28.57
C PHE A 281 22.62 -26.90 27.72
N LEU A 282 21.58 -27.72 27.93
CA LEU A 282 21.33 -28.91 27.12
C LEU A 282 20.25 -28.62 26.07
N SER A 283 20.63 -28.65 24.80
CA SER A 283 19.70 -28.54 23.67
C SER A 283 19.41 -29.93 23.08
N PHE A 284 18.14 -30.24 22.86
CA PHE A 284 17.71 -31.42 22.12
C PHE A 284 16.41 -31.15 21.38
N SER A 285 15.99 -32.10 20.54
CA SER A 285 14.70 -32.07 19.86
C SER A 285 13.88 -33.29 20.23
N ARG A 286 12.64 -33.10 20.67
CA ARG A 286 11.70 -34.20 20.98
C ARG A 286 11.43 -35.07 19.76
N ALA A 287 11.54 -34.52 18.55
CA ALA A 287 11.37 -35.24 17.29
C ALA A 287 12.44 -36.32 17.06
N ASN A 288 13.63 -36.19 17.65
CA ASN A 288 14.67 -37.23 17.62
C ASN A 288 14.35 -38.41 18.58
N PHE A 289 13.38 -38.25 19.49
CA PHE A 289 13.05 -39.24 20.53
C PHE A 289 11.58 -39.66 20.48
N LEU A 290 11.00 -39.70 19.27
CA LEU A 290 9.58 -40.05 19.06
C LEU A 290 9.22 -41.40 19.70
N GLY A 291 8.10 -41.44 20.42
CA GLY A 291 7.59 -42.64 21.08
C GLY A 291 8.10 -42.87 22.51
N ILE A 292 8.93 -41.96 23.04
CA ILE A 292 9.41 -41.99 24.42
C ILE A 292 8.72 -40.88 25.22
N ASP A 293 8.12 -41.25 26.35
CA ASP A 293 7.46 -40.30 27.26
C ASP A 293 8.48 -39.49 28.09
N ASP A 294 8.12 -38.26 28.46
CA ASP A 294 8.97 -37.32 29.21
C ASP A 294 9.44 -37.90 30.55
N THR A 295 8.64 -38.78 31.16
CA THR A 295 8.98 -39.51 32.38
C THR A 295 10.20 -40.42 32.22
N ARG A 296 10.40 -40.98 31.02
CA ARG A 296 11.57 -41.82 30.69
C ARG A 296 12.73 -41.00 30.15
N LEU A 297 12.47 -39.87 29.49
CA LEU A 297 13.52 -38.99 28.97
C LEU A 297 14.28 -38.28 30.08
N ARG A 298 13.61 -37.81 31.14
CA ARG A 298 14.23 -37.07 32.26
C ARG A 298 15.45 -37.79 32.87
N PRO A 299 15.36 -39.05 33.34
CA PRO A 299 16.52 -39.76 33.90
C PRO A 299 17.68 -39.97 32.91
N PHE A 300 17.40 -39.99 31.61
CA PHE A 300 18.44 -40.08 30.58
C PHE A 300 19.21 -38.77 30.47
N PHE A 301 18.51 -37.64 30.33
CA PHE A 301 19.16 -36.33 30.26
C PHE A 301 19.93 -35.99 31.54
N TYR A 302 19.50 -36.45 32.72
CA TYR A 302 20.27 -36.27 33.95
C TYR A 302 21.60 -37.01 33.95
N ARG A 303 21.65 -38.23 33.39
CA ARG A 303 22.91 -38.97 33.22
C ARG A 303 23.82 -38.31 32.19
N VAL A 304 23.26 -37.83 31.08
CA VAL A 304 24.00 -37.06 30.08
C VAL A 304 24.57 -35.78 30.70
N ALA A 305 23.76 -35.06 31.48
CA ALA A 305 24.17 -33.85 32.19
C ALA A 305 25.33 -34.13 33.16
N GLU A 306 25.24 -35.18 33.97
CA GLU A 306 26.28 -35.56 34.93
C GLU A 306 27.61 -35.83 34.23
N ALA A 307 27.61 -36.63 33.16
CA ALA A 307 28.82 -36.92 32.39
C ALA A 307 29.39 -35.68 31.69
N VAL A 308 28.55 -34.78 31.20
CA VAL A 308 28.97 -33.51 30.58
C VAL A 308 29.60 -32.57 31.63
N LEU A 309 29.00 -32.48 32.81
CA LEU A 309 29.53 -31.68 33.92
C LEU A 309 30.87 -32.25 34.42
N GLU A 310 31.00 -33.57 34.53
CA GLU A 310 32.27 -34.23 34.86
C GLU A 310 33.35 -33.95 33.80
N HIS A 311 32.99 -34.03 32.51
CA HIS A 311 33.90 -33.76 31.41
C HIS A 311 34.44 -32.33 31.42
N GLU A 312 33.58 -31.34 31.66
CA GLU A 312 33.98 -29.93 31.72
C GLU A 312 34.75 -29.61 33.01
N ASN A 313 34.32 -30.15 34.16
CA ASN A 313 35.02 -29.93 35.43
C ASN A 313 36.42 -30.55 35.44
N ALA A 314 36.62 -31.68 34.75
CA ALA A 314 37.94 -32.30 34.58
C ALA A 314 38.90 -31.48 33.71
N ARG A 315 38.38 -30.59 32.85
CA ARG A 315 39.14 -29.74 31.93
C ARG A 315 39.16 -28.26 32.34
N ARG A 316 38.66 -27.97 33.55
CA ARG A 316 38.51 -26.62 34.08
C ARG A 316 39.86 -26.08 34.55
N ASP A 317 40.09 -24.79 34.33
CA ASP A 317 41.16 -24.07 35.01
C ASP A 317 40.90 -24.00 36.52
N GLU A 318 41.94 -24.08 37.34
CA GLU A 318 41.82 -24.07 38.81
C GLU A 318 41.11 -22.82 39.35
N ARG A 319 41.18 -21.70 38.60
CA ARG A 319 40.59 -20.40 38.96
C ARG A 319 39.09 -20.28 38.67
N ASP A 320 38.55 -21.10 37.78
CA ASP A 320 37.13 -21.08 37.45
C ASP A 320 36.32 -21.84 38.52
N PRO A 321 35.08 -21.47 38.84
CA PRO A 321 34.24 -22.24 39.76
C PRO A 321 33.72 -23.55 39.12
N PRO A 322 33.49 -24.62 39.91
CA PRO A 322 32.92 -25.88 39.38
C PRO A 322 31.52 -25.66 38.83
N MET A 323 31.23 -26.35 37.73
CA MET A 323 29.89 -26.42 37.17
C MET A 323 29.11 -27.51 37.91
N GLU A 324 28.09 -27.11 38.67
CA GLU A 324 27.22 -28.01 39.46
C GLU A 324 25.75 -27.94 39.00
N ALA A 325 25.48 -27.18 37.94
CA ALA A 325 24.13 -26.90 37.47
C ALA A 325 24.00 -27.07 35.96
N PHE A 326 22.81 -27.45 35.52
CA PHE A 326 22.46 -27.46 34.11
C PHE A 326 21.04 -26.92 33.88
N TRP A 327 20.79 -26.46 32.65
CA TRP A 327 19.49 -26.02 32.17
C TRP A 327 18.95 -27.05 31.18
N LEU A 328 17.70 -27.49 31.40
CA LEU A 328 16.99 -28.46 30.59
C LEU A 328 15.54 -28.00 30.43
N ASP A 329 15.04 -27.96 29.19
CA ASP A 329 13.73 -27.42 28.87
C ASP A 329 12.57 -28.13 29.62
N MET A 330 12.64 -29.45 29.80
CA MET A 330 11.60 -30.28 30.45
C MET A 330 11.36 -29.94 31.92
N ASP A 331 12.34 -29.32 32.58
CA ASP A 331 12.33 -29.05 34.02
C ASP A 331 12.46 -27.55 34.34
N CYS A 332 13.16 -26.81 33.49
CA CYS A 332 13.40 -25.38 33.69
C CYS A 332 12.31 -24.50 33.07
N VAL A 333 11.45 -25.04 32.20
CA VAL A 333 10.24 -24.37 31.71
C VAL A 333 9.06 -24.74 32.61
N ALA A 334 8.34 -23.74 33.12
CA ALA A 334 7.16 -23.99 33.94
C ALA A 334 6.09 -24.83 33.19
N SER A 335 5.57 -25.87 33.84
CA SER A 335 4.41 -26.61 33.34
C SER A 335 3.13 -26.07 33.96
N ASN A 336 2.12 -25.74 33.16
CA ASN A 336 0.80 -25.39 33.69
C ASN A 336 0.05 -26.66 34.10
N PRO A 337 -0.47 -26.76 35.33
CA PRO A 337 -1.28 -27.91 35.72
C PRO A 337 -2.58 -27.95 34.88
N PRO A 338 -3.01 -29.14 34.41
CA PRO A 338 -4.26 -29.30 33.67
C PRO A 338 -5.46 -28.80 34.50
N VAL A 339 -6.31 -27.98 33.89
CA VAL A 339 -7.49 -27.37 34.51
C VAL A 339 -8.74 -28.14 34.08
N LYS A 340 -9.71 -28.34 34.97
CA LYS A 340 -10.98 -28.97 34.59
C LYS A 340 -11.84 -27.98 33.78
N ASP A 341 -12.31 -28.38 32.61
CA ASP A 341 -13.28 -27.61 31.83
C ASP A 341 -14.65 -27.56 32.55
N LYS A 342 -15.58 -26.77 31.99
CA LYS A 342 -16.96 -26.66 32.52
C LYS A 342 -17.72 -28.00 32.53
N ASN A 343 -17.19 -29.01 31.83
CA ASN A 343 -17.77 -30.35 31.69
C ASN A 343 -17.04 -31.38 32.58
N GLY A 344 -16.07 -30.96 33.40
CA GLY A 344 -15.31 -31.81 34.31
C GLY A 344 -14.14 -32.57 33.66
N ASN A 345 -13.87 -32.37 32.37
CA ASN A 345 -12.72 -32.98 31.68
C ASN A 345 -11.45 -32.21 32.03
N MET A 346 -10.34 -32.92 32.24
CA MET A 346 -9.02 -32.28 32.31
C MET A 346 -8.66 -31.76 30.93
N VAL A 347 -8.53 -30.44 30.83
CA VAL A 347 -8.11 -29.74 29.62
C VAL A 347 -6.84 -28.96 29.96
N ASN A 348 -5.82 -29.05 29.12
CA ASN A 348 -4.65 -28.19 29.28
C ASN A 348 -5.11 -26.74 29.13
N PRO A 349 -4.83 -25.85 30.11
CA PRO A 349 -5.27 -24.47 30.03
C PRO A 349 -4.72 -23.81 28.77
N ILE A 350 -5.52 -22.93 28.18
CA ILE A 350 -5.09 -22.07 27.06
C ILE A 350 -3.85 -21.31 27.58
N MET A 351 -2.75 -21.43 26.84
CA MET A 351 -1.47 -20.84 27.21
C MET A 351 -1.60 -19.33 27.12
N HIS A 352 -1.69 -18.66 28.28
CA HIS A 352 -1.75 -17.21 28.36
C HIS A 352 -0.35 -16.59 28.22
N ALA A 353 -0.26 -15.42 27.63
CA ALA A 353 0.93 -14.66 27.30
C ALA A 353 1.68 -14.23 28.57
N ASP A 354 0.90 -13.97 29.63
CA ASP A 354 1.42 -13.67 30.96
C ASP A 354 1.84 -14.91 31.77
N SER A 355 1.61 -16.12 31.25
CA SER A 355 1.98 -17.35 31.94
C SER A 355 3.48 -17.48 32.11
N GLU A 356 3.88 -18.11 33.22
CA GLU A 356 5.28 -18.39 33.51
C GLU A 356 5.96 -19.21 32.41
N MET A 357 5.23 -20.15 31.82
CA MET A 357 5.69 -21.01 30.73
C MET A 357 6.08 -20.19 29.50
N THR A 358 5.23 -19.26 29.07
CA THR A 358 5.50 -18.39 27.91
C THR A 358 6.72 -17.51 28.14
N LYS A 359 6.87 -16.97 29.36
CA LYS A 359 8.03 -16.17 29.75
C LYS A 359 9.33 -16.99 29.73
N ASP A 360 9.29 -18.21 30.25
CA ASP A 360 10.44 -19.12 30.26
C ASP A 360 10.85 -19.48 28.81
N ILE A 361 9.89 -19.82 27.93
CA ILE A 361 10.14 -20.13 26.51
C ILE A 361 10.78 -18.94 25.78
N ASN A 362 10.23 -17.74 25.95
CA ASN A 362 10.74 -16.54 25.28
C ASN A 362 12.11 -16.09 25.81
N SER A 363 12.54 -16.60 26.97
CA SER A 363 13.84 -16.33 27.59
C SER A 363 14.91 -17.39 27.31
N ILE A 364 14.60 -18.45 26.53
CA ILE A 364 15.56 -19.54 26.24
C ILE A 364 16.86 -19.00 25.64
N CYS A 365 16.78 -18.04 24.71
CA CYS A 365 17.95 -17.41 24.11
C CYS A 365 18.84 -16.69 25.14
N ASP A 366 18.26 -16.13 26.20
CA ASP A 366 19.01 -15.49 27.27
C ASP A 366 19.64 -16.53 28.21
N ALA A 367 18.97 -17.66 28.43
CA ALA A 367 19.56 -18.82 29.10
C ALA A 367 20.76 -19.39 28.32
N VAL A 368 20.75 -19.35 26.98
CA VAL A 368 21.91 -19.73 26.15
C VAL A 368 23.06 -18.74 26.33
N ARG A 369 22.78 -17.43 26.27
CA ARG A 369 23.81 -16.39 26.43
C ARG A 369 24.52 -16.47 27.78
N CYS A 370 23.76 -16.71 28.84
CA CYS A 370 24.26 -16.83 30.21
C CYS A 370 24.96 -18.18 30.50
N ALA A 371 24.76 -19.20 29.65
CA ALA A 371 25.41 -20.49 29.81
C ALA A 371 26.93 -20.37 29.58
N LYS A 372 27.70 -21.16 30.34
CA LYS A 372 29.15 -21.29 30.13
C LYS A 372 29.43 -22.16 28.91
N ARG A 373 28.64 -23.21 28.70
CA ARG A 373 28.72 -24.14 27.56
C ARG A 373 27.34 -24.59 27.11
N VAL A 374 27.22 -24.92 25.82
CA VAL A 374 25.98 -25.40 25.19
C VAL A 374 26.26 -26.76 24.55
N TYR A 375 25.48 -27.78 24.92
CA TYR A 375 25.61 -29.14 24.41
C TYR A 375 24.36 -29.54 23.64
N VAL A 376 24.55 -29.88 22.37
CA VAL A 376 23.51 -30.48 21.52
C VAL A 376 23.52 -31.99 21.73
N VAL A 377 22.42 -32.54 22.24
CA VAL A 377 22.29 -33.97 22.53
C VAL A 377 21.58 -34.67 21.38
N LEU A 378 22.29 -35.59 20.72
CA LEU A 378 21.77 -36.40 19.61
C LEU A 378 21.74 -37.89 19.97
N PRO A 379 20.74 -38.66 19.49
CA PRO A 379 20.69 -40.10 19.71
C PRO A 379 21.79 -40.85 18.93
N ASP A 380 22.09 -40.44 17.71
CA ASP A 380 23.11 -41.01 16.82
C ASP A 380 23.79 -39.91 15.99
N ASP A 381 24.94 -40.19 15.37
CA ASP A 381 25.71 -39.24 14.54
C ASP A 381 25.20 -39.15 13.08
N ARG A 382 24.00 -39.69 12.82
CA ARG A 382 23.40 -39.74 11.48
C ARG A 382 23.06 -38.33 10.97
N PRO A 383 23.19 -38.07 9.66
CA PRO A 383 22.82 -36.78 9.09
C PRO A 383 21.33 -36.47 9.27
N GLU A 384 20.47 -37.49 9.28
CA GLU A 384 19.03 -37.32 9.52
C GLU A 384 18.75 -36.77 10.92
N ASP A 385 19.42 -37.28 11.95
CA ASP A 385 19.24 -36.82 13.33
C ASP A 385 19.68 -35.38 13.52
N LYS A 386 20.79 -34.99 12.87
CA LYS A 386 21.29 -33.61 12.85
C LYS A 386 20.30 -32.66 12.16
N LEU A 387 19.73 -33.09 11.03
CA LEU A 387 18.72 -32.32 10.30
C LEU A 387 17.40 -32.18 11.06
N ILE A 388 16.94 -33.23 11.75
CA ILE A 388 15.71 -33.19 12.57
C ILE A 388 15.86 -32.16 13.70
N TRP A 389 17.04 -32.12 14.34
CA TRP A 389 17.33 -31.10 15.34
C TRP A 389 17.43 -29.70 14.71
N GLY A 390 18.15 -29.55 13.59
CA GLY A 390 18.34 -28.27 12.90
C GLY A 390 17.05 -27.60 12.41
N ARG A 391 15.96 -28.36 12.24
CA ARG A 391 14.64 -27.86 11.79
C ARG A 391 13.81 -27.15 12.87
N ARG A 392 14.18 -27.26 14.15
CA ARG A 392 13.45 -26.62 15.25
C ARG A 392 13.70 -25.10 15.28
N ILE A 393 12.66 -24.29 15.49
CA ILE A 393 12.75 -22.81 15.43
C ILE A 393 13.88 -22.25 16.32
N TRP A 394 13.99 -22.78 17.55
CA TRP A 394 14.91 -22.25 18.56
C TRP A 394 16.37 -22.67 18.36
N THR A 395 16.67 -23.67 17.52
CA THR A 395 18.05 -24.19 17.41
C THR A 395 18.99 -23.24 16.69
N LEU A 396 18.50 -22.50 15.68
CA LEU A 396 19.31 -21.49 15.02
C LEU A 396 19.74 -20.36 15.99
N PRO A 397 18.82 -19.71 16.74
CA PRO A 397 19.20 -18.77 17.77
C PRO A 397 20.11 -19.36 18.86
N GLU A 398 19.82 -20.58 19.35
CA GLU A 398 20.65 -21.26 20.34
C GLU A 398 22.11 -21.41 19.86
N VAL A 399 22.32 -21.78 18.60
CA VAL A 399 23.64 -22.00 18.02
C VAL A 399 24.39 -20.70 17.74
N LEU A 400 23.72 -19.72 17.13
CA LEU A 400 24.31 -18.42 16.82
C LEU A 400 24.75 -17.69 18.10
N LEU A 401 23.95 -17.76 19.16
CA LEU A 401 24.25 -17.12 20.45
C LEU A 401 25.26 -17.89 21.29
N ALA A 402 25.33 -19.22 21.14
CA ALA A 402 26.38 -20.02 21.76
C ALA A 402 27.76 -19.71 21.17
N ALA A 403 27.83 -19.38 19.87
CA ALA A 403 29.07 -19.08 19.14
C ALA A 403 30.16 -20.16 19.38
N ASP A 404 31.24 -19.83 20.09
CA ASP A 404 32.36 -20.73 20.41
C ASP A 404 32.11 -21.66 21.62
N LYS A 405 30.96 -21.52 22.27
CA LYS A 405 30.57 -22.31 23.44
C LYS A 405 29.91 -23.64 23.09
N ILE A 406 29.60 -23.86 21.81
CA ILE A 406 28.82 -25.01 21.35
C ILE A 406 29.65 -26.28 21.21
N ARG A 407 29.05 -27.39 21.63
CA ARG A 407 29.52 -28.76 21.40
C ARG A 407 28.32 -29.65 21.12
N TYR A 408 28.53 -30.81 20.53
CA TYR A 408 27.47 -31.82 20.48
C TYR A 408 27.96 -33.13 21.08
N CYS A 409 27.02 -33.88 21.66
CA CYS A 409 27.29 -35.18 22.23
C CYS A 409 26.34 -36.23 21.67
N ILE A 410 26.89 -37.42 21.42
CA ILE A 410 26.14 -38.57 20.95
C ILE A 410 25.91 -39.50 22.14
N SER A 411 24.65 -39.77 22.42
CA SER A 411 24.24 -40.65 23.52
C SER A 411 23.04 -41.51 23.08
N PRO A 412 23.26 -42.79 22.72
CA PRO A 412 22.19 -43.69 22.33
C PRO A 412 21.21 -43.88 23.49
N PHE A 413 19.91 -43.78 23.23
CA PHE A 413 18.89 -43.97 24.26
C PHE A 413 18.92 -45.39 24.86
N GLU A 414 19.26 -46.38 24.04
CA GLU A 414 19.43 -47.79 24.43
C GLU A 414 20.58 -48.01 25.44
N ALA A 415 21.52 -47.07 25.52
CA ALA A 415 22.60 -47.09 26.51
C ALA A 415 22.11 -46.82 27.95
N MET A 416 20.81 -46.58 28.17
CA MET A 416 20.22 -46.49 29.52
C MET A 416 20.54 -47.69 30.44
N GLN A 417 20.87 -48.85 29.87
CA GLN A 417 21.13 -50.09 30.61
C GLN A 417 22.62 -50.45 30.80
N GLY A 418 23.57 -49.62 30.32
CA GLY A 418 25.01 -49.89 30.47
C GLY A 418 25.90 -48.63 30.55
N ASN A 419 27.21 -48.82 30.74
CA ASN A 419 28.25 -47.76 30.69
C ASN A 419 28.45 -47.26 29.24
N GLY A 420 27.43 -46.66 28.63
CA GLY A 420 27.54 -46.04 27.33
C GLY A 420 28.53 -44.88 27.37
N VAL A 421 29.57 -44.93 26.54
CA VAL A 421 30.56 -43.85 26.41
C VAL A 421 29.91 -42.68 25.67
N ILE A 422 29.68 -41.57 26.37
CA ILE A 422 29.23 -40.32 25.76
C ILE A 422 30.39 -39.75 24.94
N ARG A 423 30.20 -39.65 23.62
CA ARG A 423 31.18 -39.02 22.72
C ARG A 423 30.87 -37.53 22.66
N ILE A 424 31.82 -36.70 23.05
CA ILE A 424 31.72 -35.24 23.00
C ILE A 424 32.61 -34.74 21.87
N ASN A 425 32.01 -34.01 20.94
CA ASN A 425 32.68 -33.47 19.75
C ASN A 425 32.66 -31.94 19.79
N ASN A 426 33.81 -31.33 19.50
CA ASN A 426 33.93 -29.89 19.30
C ASN A 426 33.60 -29.54 17.85
N VAL A 427 32.85 -28.46 17.63
CA VAL A 427 32.38 -28.07 16.30
C VAL A 427 32.45 -26.56 16.16
N LEU A 428 32.88 -26.10 14.98
CA LEU A 428 32.83 -24.69 14.62
C LEU A 428 31.45 -24.33 14.05
N LEU A 429 31.06 -23.06 14.14
CA LEU A 429 29.77 -22.59 13.63
C LEU A 429 29.57 -22.91 12.13
N THR A 430 30.65 -22.87 11.33
CA THR A 430 30.65 -23.24 9.91
C THR A 430 30.41 -24.73 9.69
N ASP A 431 30.91 -25.59 10.58
CA ASP A 431 30.72 -27.03 10.49
C ASP A 431 29.30 -27.40 10.89
N MET A 432 28.72 -26.68 11.87
CA MET A 432 27.30 -26.79 12.22
C MET A 432 26.41 -26.44 11.02
N TYR A 433 26.67 -25.32 10.35
CA TYR A 433 25.99 -24.93 9.11
C TYR A 433 25.99 -26.07 8.07
N ASN A 434 27.17 -26.60 7.75
CA ASN A 434 27.35 -27.64 6.74
C ASN A 434 26.80 -29.03 7.12
N SER A 435 26.45 -29.29 8.39
CA SER A 435 26.05 -30.63 8.83
C SER A 435 24.64 -30.71 9.44
N PHE A 436 24.13 -29.62 10.01
CA PHE A 436 22.80 -29.55 10.63
C PHE A 436 21.78 -28.82 9.75
N TRP A 437 22.24 -27.97 8.82
CA TRP A 437 21.37 -27.22 7.90
C TRP A 437 21.69 -27.43 6.42
N ALA A 438 22.73 -28.20 6.08
CA ALA A 438 23.05 -28.56 4.70
C ALA A 438 21.93 -29.42 4.09
N GLY A 439 21.22 -28.84 3.13
CA GLY A 439 20.04 -29.50 2.54
C GLY A 439 18.85 -28.58 2.29
N HIS A 440 19.01 -27.26 2.41
CA HIS A 440 18.14 -26.29 1.74
C HIS A 440 18.74 -25.91 0.38
N PRO A 441 18.66 -26.75 -0.67
CA PRO A 441 18.92 -26.27 -2.01
C PRO A 441 17.88 -25.18 -2.30
N SER A 442 18.36 -24.04 -2.80
CA SER A 442 17.58 -23.09 -3.59
C SER A 442 16.65 -23.90 -4.50
N ARG A 443 15.35 -23.80 -4.22
CA ARG A 443 14.37 -24.77 -4.65
C ARG A 443 13.99 -24.51 -6.11
N SER A 444 14.79 -24.98 -7.08
CA SER A 444 14.34 -25.32 -8.44
C SER A 444 15.48 -25.85 -9.33
N HIS A 445 15.75 -27.16 -9.26
CA HIS A 445 16.09 -27.94 -10.45
C HIS A 445 14.85 -28.74 -10.86
N LEU A 446 13.83 -28.02 -11.35
CA LEU A 446 12.82 -28.61 -12.22
C LEU A 446 13.16 -28.17 -13.65
N ALA A 447 13.29 -29.16 -14.51
CA ALA A 447 13.78 -29.06 -15.88
C ALA A 447 13.18 -27.85 -16.65
N GLY A 448 14.08 -27.06 -17.27
CA GLY A 448 13.76 -26.38 -18.52
C GLY A 448 13.88 -24.86 -18.58
N ASN A 449 14.04 -24.13 -17.47
CA ASN A 449 14.25 -22.68 -17.52
C ASN A 449 15.39 -22.27 -16.59
N GLU A 450 16.55 -21.98 -17.18
CA GLU A 450 17.70 -21.37 -16.50
C GLU A 450 17.36 -19.94 -16.08
N LYS A 451 16.71 -19.81 -14.93
CA LYS A 451 16.70 -18.57 -14.15
C LYS A 451 17.48 -18.87 -12.89
N TRP A 452 18.65 -18.26 -12.76
CA TRP A 452 19.43 -18.26 -11.53
C TRP A 452 18.59 -17.54 -10.47
N ASP A 453 17.76 -18.27 -9.72
CA ASP A 453 17.19 -17.75 -8.49
C ASP A 453 18.33 -17.69 -7.46
N THR A 454 19.08 -16.59 -7.52
CA THR A 454 20.07 -16.14 -6.54
C THR A 454 19.37 -15.77 -5.24
N HIS A 455 18.71 -16.72 -4.59
CA HIS A 455 18.34 -16.52 -3.19
C HIS A 455 19.64 -16.55 -2.38
N GLU A 456 19.98 -15.39 -1.81
CA GLU A 456 21.11 -15.28 -0.89
C GLU A 456 20.87 -16.19 0.32
N ASP A 457 21.90 -16.92 0.73
CA ASP A 457 21.79 -17.83 1.87
C ASP A 457 21.87 -17.05 3.18
N ALA A 458 20.68 -16.68 3.68
CA ALA A 458 20.49 -15.92 4.90
C ALA A 458 21.24 -16.52 6.11
N ILE A 459 21.29 -17.85 6.24
CA ILE A 459 21.96 -18.51 7.36
C ILE A 459 23.47 -18.27 7.30
N THR A 460 24.07 -18.34 6.10
CA THR A 460 25.50 -18.05 5.92
C THR A 460 25.85 -16.62 6.32
N HIS A 461 25.01 -15.63 5.99
CA HIS A 461 25.24 -14.24 6.40
C HIS A 461 25.18 -14.08 7.93
N LEU A 462 24.26 -14.76 8.62
CA LEU A 462 24.18 -14.78 10.08
C LEU A 462 25.40 -15.47 10.72
N VAL A 463 25.82 -16.63 10.18
CA VAL A 463 27.01 -17.34 10.67
C VAL A 463 28.26 -16.46 10.54
N ASN A 464 28.42 -15.76 9.41
CA ASN A 464 29.52 -14.83 9.21
C ASN A 464 29.44 -13.63 10.18
N HIS A 465 28.24 -13.18 10.54
CA HIS A 465 28.04 -12.13 11.54
C HIS A 465 28.51 -12.55 12.93
N TYR A 466 28.02 -13.68 13.43
CA TYR A 466 28.34 -14.18 14.77
C TYR A 466 29.77 -14.71 14.89
N THR A 467 30.42 -15.07 13.77
CA THR A 467 31.86 -15.40 13.73
C THR A 467 32.76 -14.17 13.54
N ASN A 468 32.21 -12.95 13.54
CA ASN A 468 32.92 -11.69 13.31
C ASN A 468 33.64 -11.60 11.94
N ARG A 469 33.21 -12.38 10.94
CA ARG A 469 33.73 -12.29 9.56
C ARG A 469 33.12 -11.13 8.78
N THR A 470 31.84 -10.85 9.03
CA THR A 470 31.11 -9.71 8.47
C THR A 470 30.35 -9.00 9.59
N LYS A 471 30.17 -7.68 9.50
CA LYS A 471 29.31 -6.94 10.43
C LYS A 471 28.07 -6.48 9.66
N LEU A 472 26.93 -7.07 9.98
CA LEU A 472 25.64 -6.68 9.44
C LEU A 472 25.12 -5.46 10.22
N SER A 473 24.39 -4.57 9.55
CA SER A 473 23.59 -3.56 10.25
C SER A 473 22.45 -4.22 11.03
N GLU A 474 21.86 -3.52 12.00
CA GLU A 474 20.71 -4.06 12.76
C GLU A 474 19.55 -4.47 11.84
N LEU A 475 19.28 -3.67 10.81
CA LEU A 475 18.26 -3.95 9.79
C LEU A 475 18.59 -5.21 8.96
N GLN A 476 19.85 -5.36 8.53
CA GLN A 476 20.30 -6.53 7.79
C GLN A 476 20.25 -7.79 8.67
N LEU A 477 20.71 -7.68 9.92
CA LEU A 477 20.68 -8.77 10.89
C LEU A 477 19.25 -9.25 11.14
N PHE A 478 18.32 -8.32 11.34
CA PHE A 478 16.91 -8.65 11.53
C PHE A 478 16.32 -9.33 10.29
N THR A 479 16.57 -8.76 9.11
CA THR A 479 16.06 -9.26 7.84
C THR A 479 16.53 -10.70 7.57
N PHE A 480 17.83 -10.96 7.71
CA PHE A 480 18.38 -12.30 7.53
C PHE A 480 17.93 -13.28 8.64
N ALA A 481 17.82 -12.83 9.88
CA ALA A 481 17.34 -13.67 10.99
C ALA A 481 15.93 -14.19 10.74
N ILE A 482 15.03 -13.29 10.35
CA ILE A 482 13.64 -13.62 10.05
C ILE A 482 13.54 -14.54 8.82
N GLN A 483 14.28 -14.24 7.74
CA GLN A 483 14.30 -15.07 6.55
C GLN A 483 14.80 -16.49 6.86
N ALA A 484 15.89 -16.62 7.62
CA ALA A 484 16.45 -17.89 8.04
C ALA A 484 15.46 -18.70 8.88
N LEU A 485 14.84 -18.08 9.89
CA LEU A 485 13.84 -18.75 10.73
C LEU A 485 12.58 -19.16 9.92
N ALA A 486 12.14 -18.32 8.98
CA ALA A 486 11.02 -18.63 8.09
C ALA A 486 11.35 -19.81 7.14
N GLN A 487 12.60 -19.95 6.71
CA GLN A 487 13.04 -21.11 5.91
C GLN A 487 12.98 -22.41 6.73
N LEU A 488 13.36 -22.36 8.02
CA LEU A 488 13.35 -23.52 8.91
C LEU A 488 11.93 -24.00 9.26
N THR A 489 10.98 -23.08 9.46
CA THR A 489 9.57 -23.42 9.80
C THR A 489 8.77 -24.05 8.67
N SER A 490 9.26 -23.95 7.44
CA SER A 490 8.54 -24.36 6.22
C SER A 490 8.66 -25.87 5.92
N GLY A 491 9.31 -26.64 6.79
CA GLY A 491 9.44 -28.08 6.69
C GLY A 491 8.12 -28.81 6.93
N LYS A 492 7.93 -29.99 6.30
CA LYS A 492 6.67 -30.77 6.37
C LYS A 492 6.35 -31.39 7.75
N ASP A 493 7.23 -31.25 8.74
CA ASP A 493 7.15 -31.96 10.04
C ASP A 493 6.91 -31.09 11.27
N THR A 494 6.72 -29.77 11.12
CA THR A 494 6.47 -28.87 12.26
C THR A 494 4.99 -28.92 12.69
N ARG A 495 4.59 -30.04 13.30
CA ARG A 495 3.33 -30.10 14.05
C ARG A 495 3.45 -29.21 15.29
N GLY A 496 2.84 -28.03 15.25
CA GLY A 496 2.35 -27.35 16.46
C GLY A 496 3.02 -26.04 16.88
N GLU A 497 3.99 -25.51 16.14
CA GLU A 497 4.58 -24.20 16.45
C GLU A 497 3.81 -23.10 15.69
N SER A 498 3.19 -22.17 16.42
CA SER A 498 2.46 -21.05 15.82
C SER A 498 3.43 -20.06 15.19
N THR A 499 3.06 -19.41 14.07
CA THR A 499 3.94 -18.43 13.42
C THR A 499 4.21 -17.19 14.29
N VAL A 500 3.45 -16.97 15.37
CA VAL A 500 3.74 -15.97 16.41
C VAL A 500 5.05 -16.31 17.16
N GLU A 501 5.34 -17.59 17.39
CA GLU A 501 6.58 -18.05 18.03
C GLU A 501 7.83 -17.73 17.19
N LEU A 502 7.68 -17.59 15.87
CA LEU A 502 8.75 -17.13 14.98
C LEU A 502 9.25 -15.73 15.36
N ALA A 503 8.32 -14.81 15.61
CA ALA A 503 8.63 -13.45 16.01
C ALA A 503 9.36 -13.44 17.36
N TYR A 504 8.89 -14.22 18.33
CA TYR A 504 9.55 -14.32 19.64
C TYR A 504 10.91 -15.02 19.58
N ALA A 505 11.10 -15.98 18.68
CA ALA A 505 12.41 -16.58 18.45
C ALA A 505 13.40 -15.59 17.82
N ALA A 506 12.95 -14.80 16.84
CA ALA A 506 13.75 -13.74 16.23
C ALA A 506 14.12 -12.64 17.24
N MET A 507 13.20 -12.27 18.13
CA MET A 507 13.48 -11.38 19.26
C MET A 507 14.66 -11.90 20.10
N GLY A 508 14.79 -13.22 20.24
CA GLY A 508 15.91 -13.86 20.90
C GLY A 508 17.28 -13.47 20.34
N LEU A 509 17.40 -13.13 19.06
CA LEU A 509 18.65 -12.67 18.42
C LEU A 509 18.91 -11.16 18.58
N LEU A 510 17.87 -10.38 18.90
CA LEU A 510 17.93 -8.92 19.02
C LEU A 510 18.19 -8.48 20.45
N ALA A 511 18.54 -7.20 20.63
CA ALA A 511 18.68 -6.57 21.94
C ALA A 511 17.33 -6.22 22.60
N TYR A 512 16.29 -5.94 21.80
CA TYR A 512 14.97 -5.54 22.28
C TYR A 512 14.13 -6.74 22.72
N ARG A 513 13.32 -6.55 23.76
CA ARG A 513 12.36 -7.54 24.27
C ARG A 513 10.95 -6.97 24.26
N LEU A 514 10.02 -7.77 23.75
CA LEU A 514 8.59 -7.49 23.73
C LEU A 514 7.87 -8.27 24.83
N THR A 515 6.83 -7.67 25.39
CA THR A 515 5.90 -8.38 26.27
C THR A 515 4.90 -9.17 25.44
N PRO A 516 4.81 -10.51 25.55
CA PRO A 516 3.86 -11.28 24.76
C PRO A 516 2.42 -10.82 24.99
N ASP A 517 1.58 -10.86 23.96
CA ASP A 517 0.13 -10.63 24.07
C ASP A 517 -0.61 -11.83 23.44
N ASP A 518 -1.69 -12.28 24.09
CA ASP A 518 -2.50 -13.43 23.70
C ASP A 518 -3.42 -13.13 22.52
N ASN A 519 -3.75 -11.86 22.32
CA ASN A 519 -4.69 -11.43 21.29
C ASN A 519 -3.97 -10.96 20.02
N GLU A 520 -2.64 -11.07 19.97
CA GLU A 520 -1.84 -10.66 18.82
C GLU A 520 -1.98 -11.63 17.65
N ASP A 521 -2.25 -11.06 16.47
CA ASP A 521 -2.01 -11.76 15.21
C ASP A 521 -0.50 -11.80 14.90
N VAL A 522 -0.10 -12.72 14.04
CA VAL A 522 1.30 -12.92 13.66
C VAL A 522 1.89 -11.66 13.05
N PHE A 523 1.11 -11.01 12.19
CA PHE A 523 1.49 -9.71 11.64
C PHE A 523 1.76 -8.70 12.75
N GLN A 524 0.90 -8.63 13.78
CA GLN A 524 1.05 -7.67 14.87
C GLN A 524 2.29 -7.98 15.72
N ALA A 525 2.55 -9.26 16.03
CA ALA A 525 3.73 -9.67 16.78
C ALA A 525 5.04 -9.34 16.03
N VAL A 526 5.11 -9.68 14.73
CA VAL A 526 6.26 -9.34 13.88
C VAL A 526 6.36 -7.83 13.71
N ALA A 527 5.27 -7.13 13.38
CA ALA A 527 5.25 -5.69 13.20
C ALA A 527 5.72 -4.97 14.46
N ARG A 528 5.31 -5.44 15.64
CA ARG A 528 5.76 -4.88 16.92
C ARG A 528 7.24 -5.12 17.10
N LEU A 529 7.76 -6.31 16.80
CA LEU A 529 9.20 -6.56 16.87
C LEU A 529 9.95 -5.62 15.93
N SER A 530 9.36 -5.40 14.76
CA SER A 530 9.85 -4.54 13.69
C SER A 530 9.66 -3.04 13.98
N LEU A 531 8.77 -2.62 14.88
CA LEU A 531 8.75 -1.23 15.36
C LEU A 531 10.02 -0.92 16.15
N TYR A 532 10.55 -1.94 16.83
CA TYR A 532 11.76 -1.81 17.64
C TYR A 532 13.03 -2.35 16.93
N ALA A 533 12.89 -3.09 15.82
CA ALA A 533 14.00 -3.71 15.08
C ALA A 533 13.91 -3.62 13.52
N VAL A 534 12.85 -3.01 12.97
CA VAL A 534 12.50 -2.68 11.55
C VAL A 534 11.72 -3.72 10.69
N ALA A 535 10.48 -3.34 10.26
CA ALA A 535 9.48 -3.83 9.25
C ALA A 535 9.13 -5.35 8.98
N SER A 536 7.88 -5.65 8.53
CA SER A 536 7.06 -6.89 8.79
C SER A 536 6.40 -7.69 7.62
N SER A 537 5.96 -8.95 7.89
CA SER A 537 4.84 -9.81 7.33
C SER A 537 5.23 -11.22 6.79
N ASP A 538 4.63 -12.32 7.28
CA ASP A 538 5.03 -13.75 7.09
C ASP A 538 5.24 -14.30 5.67
N THR A 539 4.43 -13.91 4.68
CA THR A 539 4.66 -14.27 3.27
C THR A 539 5.66 -13.34 2.57
N LEU A 540 5.97 -12.22 3.21
CA LEU A 540 6.91 -11.18 2.81
C LEU A 540 8.29 -11.42 3.44
N LEU A 541 8.38 -12.08 4.60
CA LEU A 541 9.61 -12.38 5.36
C LEU A 541 10.66 -13.17 4.57
N ARG A 542 10.23 -14.00 3.62
CA ARG A 542 11.16 -14.70 2.73
C ARG A 542 11.79 -13.77 1.69
N ASN A 543 11.14 -12.64 1.40
CA ASN A 543 11.47 -11.69 0.33
C ASN A 543 11.97 -10.33 0.86
N ILE A 544 12.10 -10.10 2.17
CA ILE A 544 12.58 -8.80 2.70
C ILE A 544 14.06 -8.58 2.36
N ALA A 545 14.83 -9.66 2.33
CA ALA A 545 16.21 -9.65 1.84
C ALA A 545 16.28 -9.71 0.31
N ASP A 546 15.19 -10.10 -0.37
CA ASP A 546 15.21 -10.15 -1.82
C ASP A 546 15.01 -8.75 -2.38
N PRO A 547 15.69 -8.43 -3.49
CA PRO A 547 15.50 -7.14 -4.14
C PRO A 547 14.07 -7.02 -4.67
N ASP A 548 13.48 -5.84 -4.51
CA ASP A 548 12.09 -5.59 -4.89
C ASP A 548 11.90 -5.54 -6.43
N GLN A 549 10.69 -5.15 -6.89
CA GLN A 549 10.41 -5.02 -8.33
C GLN A 549 11.31 -4.03 -9.09
N TYR A 550 12.04 -3.17 -8.38
CA TYR A 550 13.01 -2.22 -8.92
C TYR A 550 14.47 -2.66 -8.72
N ALA A 551 14.66 -3.90 -8.25
CA ALA A 551 15.93 -4.50 -7.88
C ALA A 551 16.62 -3.83 -6.67
N THR A 552 15.84 -3.26 -5.75
CA THR A 552 16.33 -2.52 -4.57
C THR A 552 16.06 -3.32 -3.30
N HIS A 553 17.05 -3.42 -2.40
CA HIS A 553 16.86 -4.06 -1.10
C HIS A 553 16.20 -3.10 -0.11
N LEU A 554 15.56 -3.64 0.94
CA LEU A 554 14.92 -2.81 1.96
C LEU A 554 15.91 -1.84 2.63
N TRP A 555 17.15 -2.26 2.90
CA TRP A 555 18.17 -1.43 3.53
C TRP A 555 18.76 -0.35 2.62
N ASP A 556 18.48 -0.37 1.32
CA ASP A 556 18.87 0.68 0.37
C ASP A 556 17.82 1.82 0.31
N ILE A 557 16.70 1.66 1.04
CA ILE A 557 15.60 2.63 1.11
C ILE A 557 15.69 3.39 2.43
N ASP A 558 15.79 4.71 2.34
CA ASP A 558 15.76 5.62 3.49
C ASP A 558 14.29 5.95 3.84
N PRO A 559 13.75 5.53 4.99
CA PRO A 559 12.37 5.78 5.35
C PRO A 559 12.16 7.27 5.68
N MET A 560 11.08 7.85 5.16
CA MET A 560 10.73 9.27 5.40
C MET A 560 9.54 9.44 6.36
N CYS A 561 8.78 8.37 6.58
CA CYS A 561 7.68 8.34 7.52
C CYS A 561 8.02 7.48 8.74
N ASP A 562 7.43 7.82 9.88
CA ASP A 562 7.56 7.05 11.10
C ASP A 562 6.34 6.17 11.29
N VAL A 563 6.52 4.96 11.80
CA VAL A 563 5.39 4.13 12.23
C VAL A 563 5.15 4.41 13.71
N VAL A 564 3.99 4.99 14.04
CA VAL A 564 3.61 5.35 15.41
C VAL A 564 2.82 4.26 16.11
N GLY A 565 2.14 3.39 15.35
CA GLY A 565 1.38 2.28 15.91
C GLY A 565 0.94 1.20 14.94
N ILE A 566 0.36 0.14 15.47
CA ILE A 566 -0.16 -1.02 14.74
C ILE A 566 -1.68 -1.08 14.93
N GLY A 567 -2.41 -1.29 13.85
CA GLY A 567 -3.87 -1.37 13.88
C GLY A 567 -4.40 -2.68 14.46
N ASN A 568 -5.64 -2.65 14.98
CA ASN A 568 -6.32 -3.80 15.61
C ASN A 568 -7.11 -4.68 14.63
N ASP A 569 -6.80 -4.61 13.33
CA ASP A 569 -7.60 -5.31 12.33
C ASP A 569 -7.12 -6.75 12.10
N LYS A 570 -7.88 -7.74 12.59
CA LYS A 570 -7.53 -9.18 12.52
C LYS A 570 -7.16 -9.74 11.14
N PHE A 571 -7.71 -9.17 10.07
CA PHE A 571 -7.52 -9.68 8.70
C PHE A 571 -6.78 -8.68 7.80
N THR A 572 -6.36 -7.53 8.33
CA THR A 572 -5.69 -6.51 7.52
C THR A 572 -4.42 -6.03 8.21
N PRO A 573 -3.24 -6.27 7.61
CA PRO A 573 -1.98 -5.80 8.16
C PRO A 573 -1.93 -4.28 8.08
N THR A 574 -2.29 -3.62 9.17
CA THR A 574 -2.46 -2.17 9.24
C THR A 574 -1.47 -1.55 10.20
N VAL A 575 -0.90 -0.43 9.78
CA VAL A 575 0.02 0.40 10.56
C VAL A 575 -0.50 1.83 10.56
N ILE A 576 -0.23 2.55 11.65
CA ILE A 576 -0.48 3.99 11.75
C ILE A 576 0.87 4.67 11.58
N THR A 577 0.95 5.58 10.64
CA THR A 577 2.17 6.28 10.26
C THR A 577 2.02 7.78 10.46
N ASP A 578 3.12 8.42 10.82
CA ASP A 578 3.27 9.85 11.02
C ASP A 578 4.35 10.43 10.11
N ARG A 579 4.33 11.74 9.90
CA ARG A 579 5.22 12.45 8.95
C ARG A 579 5.15 11.94 7.50
N CYS A 580 4.06 11.28 7.12
CA CYS A 580 3.84 10.89 5.73
C CYS A 580 3.49 12.12 4.89
N ARG A 581 3.95 12.19 3.65
CA ARG A 581 3.52 13.26 2.73
C ARG A 581 2.57 12.69 1.67
N GLY A 582 1.42 13.32 1.49
CA GLY A 582 0.36 12.86 0.60
C GLY A 582 0.14 13.80 -0.59
N ILE A 583 -0.10 13.22 -1.77
CA ILE A 583 -0.57 13.95 -2.95
C ILE A 583 -1.86 13.26 -3.45
N PRO A 584 -3.00 13.95 -3.51
CA PRO A 584 -4.25 13.37 -3.98
C PRO A 584 -4.22 13.17 -5.50
N ILE A 585 -4.80 12.06 -5.97
CA ILE A 585 -4.91 11.73 -7.39
C ILE A 585 -6.31 12.07 -7.89
N ARG A 586 -6.37 12.91 -8.92
CA ARG A 586 -7.61 13.37 -9.53
C ARG A 586 -8.07 12.43 -10.64
N TRP A 587 -9.21 11.76 -10.43
CA TRP A 587 -9.76 10.79 -11.39
C TRP A 587 -10.99 11.27 -12.17
N LYS A 588 -11.68 12.30 -11.67
CA LYS A 588 -12.98 12.75 -12.21
C LYS A 588 -12.87 13.45 -13.57
N GLY A 589 -11.75 14.10 -13.85
CA GLY A 589 -11.60 15.00 -14.98
C GLY A 589 -10.29 15.78 -14.99
N PHE A 590 -9.76 16.03 -16.18
CA PHE A 590 -8.66 16.97 -16.38
C PHE A 590 -9.03 18.35 -15.82
N PRO A 591 -8.18 18.94 -14.93
CA PRO A 591 -8.40 20.28 -14.42
C PRO A 591 -8.20 21.30 -15.54
N ARG A 592 -8.73 22.50 -15.34
CA ARG A 592 -8.41 23.62 -16.23
C ARG A 592 -7.04 24.15 -15.83
N MET A 593 -6.03 23.91 -16.65
CA MET A 593 -4.66 24.34 -16.38
C MET A 593 -4.58 25.86 -16.28
N ARG A 594 -3.85 26.35 -15.28
CA ARG A 594 -3.37 27.72 -15.22
C ARG A 594 -1.93 27.75 -15.74
N TYR A 595 -1.64 28.71 -16.59
CA TYR A 595 -0.31 28.88 -17.19
C TYR A 595 0.40 30.02 -16.45
N ALA A 596 1.58 29.78 -15.88
CA ALA A 596 2.41 30.88 -15.40
C ALA A 596 2.87 31.71 -16.59
N GLN A 597 2.95 33.02 -16.39
CA GLN A 597 3.58 33.91 -17.36
C GLN A 597 5.09 33.78 -17.21
N ASP A 598 5.75 32.94 -18.01
CA ASP A 598 7.20 33.03 -18.14
C ASP A 598 7.55 34.23 -19.04
N LEU A 599 7.81 35.37 -18.40
CA LEU A 599 8.03 36.67 -19.03
C LEU A 599 9.46 36.87 -19.55
N THR A 600 10.33 35.86 -19.47
CA THR A 600 11.77 36.01 -19.76
C THR A 600 12.11 36.05 -21.25
N SER A 601 11.23 35.55 -22.12
CA SER A 601 11.50 35.43 -23.56
C SER A 601 11.01 36.63 -24.38
N PHE A 602 11.85 37.16 -25.28
CA PHE A 602 11.49 38.26 -26.21
C PHE A 602 10.20 37.98 -27.01
N ARG A 603 9.99 36.72 -27.43
CA ARG A 603 8.75 36.29 -28.12
C ARG A 603 7.51 36.38 -27.23
N ALA A 604 7.65 36.10 -25.92
CA ALA A 604 6.56 36.21 -24.95
C ALA A 604 6.22 37.68 -24.67
N THR A 605 7.23 38.55 -24.50
CA THR A 605 7.03 40.00 -24.33
C THR A 605 6.35 40.63 -25.53
N LEU A 606 6.73 40.24 -26.76
CA LEU A 606 6.07 40.69 -27.98
C LEU A 606 4.61 40.22 -28.04
N ALA A 607 4.36 38.95 -27.74
CA ALA A 607 3.01 38.38 -27.70
C ALA A 607 2.12 39.10 -26.68
N GLN A 608 2.65 39.40 -25.49
CA GLN A 608 1.95 40.17 -24.45
C GLN A 608 1.69 41.61 -24.89
N SER A 609 2.65 42.26 -25.56
CA SER A 609 2.49 43.61 -26.10
C SER A 609 1.39 43.67 -27.17
N VAL A 610 1.30 42.66 -28.04
CA VAL A 610 0.22 42.53 -29.04
C VAL A 610 -1.14 42.39 -28.34
N VAL A 611 -1.21 41.56 -27.29
CA VAL A 611 -2.45 41.37 -26.51
C VAL A 611 -2.85 42.66 -25.77
N PHE A 612 -1.94 43.37 -25.12
CA PHE A 612 -2.27 44.61 -24.44
C PHE A 612 -2.60 45.76 -25.40
N ALA A 613 -1.84 45.91 -26.48
CA ALA A 613 -2.11 46.92 -27.49
C ALA A 613 -3.49 46.73 -28.10
N GLY A 614 -3.82 45.53 -28.57
CA GLY A 614 -5.14 45.25 -29.14
C GLY A 614 -6.28 45.47 -28.13
N ALA A 615 -6.07 45.11 -26.85
CA ALA A 615 -7.04 45.35 -25.80
C ALA A 615 -7.26 46.85 -25.55
N TRP A 616 -6.18 47.63 -25.52
CA TRP A 616 -6.24 49.08 -25.36
C TRP A 616 -6.98 49.76 -26.52
N PHE A 617 -6.74 49.34 -27.76
CA PHE A 617 -7.46 49.86 -28.94
C PHE A 617 -8.96 49.56 -28.87
N PHE A 618 -9.36 48.35 -28.46
CA PHE A 618 -10.78 48.02 -28.28
C PHE A 618 -11.43 48.76 -27.12
N VAL A 619 -10.79 48.82 -25.94
CA VAL A 619 -11.33 49.55 -24.78
C VAL A 619 -11.50 51.03 -25.12
N THR A 620 -10.52 51.64 -25.77
CA THR A 620 -10.59 53.04 -26.21
C THR A 620 -11.68 53.24 -27.27
N GLY A 621 -11.78 52.33 -28.25
CA GLY A 621 -12.83 52.36 -29.28
C GLY A 621 -14.25 52.23 -28.72
N PHE A 622 -14.48 51.29 -27.78
CA PHE A 622 -15.76 51.14 -27.09
C PHE A 622 -16.05 52.28 -26.12
N GLY A 623 -15.03 52.84 -25.47
CA GLY A 623 -15.16 54.04 -24.62
C GLY A 623 -15.61 55.25 -25.43
N LEU A 624 -15.02 55.46 -26.61
CA LEU A 624 -15.45 56.49 -27.56
C LEU A 624 -16.90 56.27 -28.01
N PHE A 625 -17.30 55.03 -28.28
CA PHE A 625 -18.69 54.71 -28.61
C PHE A 625 -19.67 55.01 -27.46
N SER A 626 -19.33 54.62 -26.22
CA SER A 626 -20.13 54.94 -25.04
C SER A 626 -20.27 56.45 -24.86
N SER A 627 -19.17 57.20 -25.01
CA SER A 627 -19.20 58.66 -24.92
C SER A 627 -20.04 59.30 -26.03
N ALA A 628 -20.01 58.75 -27.25
CA ALA A 628 -20.82 59.20 -28.37
C ALA A 628 -22.32 58.95 -28.13
N ILE A 629 -22.70 57.81 -27.54
CA ILE A 629 -24.08 57.51 -27.14
C ILE A 629 -24.55 58.47 -26.03
N SER A 630 -23.76 58.63 -24.97
CA SER A 630 -24.09 59.55 -23.87
C SER A 630 -24.29 60.97 -24.38
N LEU A 631 -23.46 61.41 -25.32
CA LEU A 631 -23.57 62.73 -25.95
C LEU A 631 -24.79 62.84 -26.89
N ALA A 632 -25.10 61.79 -27.65
CA ALA A 632 -26.29 61.74 -28.50
C ALA A 632 -27.59 61.76 -27.66
N MET A 633 -27.60 61.12 -26.49
CA MET A 633 -28.72 61.19 -25.55
C MET A 633 -28.80 62.57 -24.89
N ALA A 634 -27.68 63.18 -24.49
CA ALA A 634 -27.65 64.52 -23.91
C ALA A 634 -28.15 65.61 -24.90
N ASN A 635 -27.79 65.50 -26.18
CA ASN A 635 -28.26 66.40 -27.23
C ASN A 635 -29.76 66.25 -27.53
N ASN A 636 -30.37 65.08 -27.26
CA ASN A 636 -31.82 64.89 -27.41
C ASN A 636 -32.64 65.45 -26.23
N VAL A 637 -32.01 65.77 -25.10
CA VAL A 637 -32.69 66.33 -23.90
C VAL A 637 -32.60 67.85 -23.86
N ASN A 638 -31.53 68.46 -24.41
CA ASN A 638 -31.35 69.91 -24.45
C ASN A 638 -31.69 70.51 -25.82
N THR A 639 -32.96 70.49 -26.20
CA THR A 639 -33.48 71.31 -27.32
C THR A 639 -33.70 72.76 -26.89
N THR A 640 -32.61 73.50 -26.66
CA THR A 640 -32.53 74.97 -26.78
C THR A 640 -31.13 75.39 -26.31
N ASP A 641 -30.15 75.37 -27.21
CA ASP A 641 -29.20 76.48 -27.40
C ASP A 641 -28.17 76.13 -28.47
N LYS A 642 -28.16 76.95 -29.52
CA LYS A 642 -27.17 76.92 -30.60
C LYS A 642 -25.88 77.54 -30.08
N THR A 643 -24.86 76.77 -29.72
CA THR A 643 -23.47 77.29 -29.70
C THR A 643 -22.32 76.28 -29.64
N THR A 644 -22.53 74.96 -29.67
CA THR A 644 -21.44 74.01 -29.96
C THR A 644 -21.96 72.82 -30.75
N SER A 645 -21.77 72.81 -32.07
CA SER A 645 -22.01 71.64 -32.91
C SER A 645 -20.92 70.60 -32.64
N ILE A 646 -21.05 69.86 -31.55
CA ILE A 646 -20.15 68.74 -31.27
C ILE A 646 -20.41 67.69 -32.35
N ASN A 647 -19.41 67.46 -33.21
CA ASN A 647 -19.56 66.69 -34.43
C ASN A 647 -19.56 65.19 -34.09
N ILE A 648 -20.74 64.60 -33.91
CA ILE A 648 -20.91 63.16 -33.66
C ILE A 648 -20.15 62.32 -34.71
N GLY A 649 -20.03 62.84 -35.94
CA GLY A 649 -19.24 62.23 -37.01
C GLY A 649 -17.76 62.04 -36.70
N SER A 650 -17.12 62.93 -35.94
CA SER A 650 -15.69 62.77 -35.57
C SER A 650 -15.49 61.67 -34.52
N TYR A 651 -16.45 61.46 -33.62
CA TYR A 651 -16.42 60.35 -32.67
C TYR A 651 -16.66 59.00 -33.35
N LEU A 652 -17.58 58.94 -34.31
CA LEU A 652 -17.82 57.74 -35.11
C LEU A 652 -16.62 57.40 -36.02
N TYR A 653 -15.98 58.41 -36.61
CA TYR A 653 -14.75 58.22 -37.37
C TYR A 653 -13.60 57.74 -36.47
N GLY A 654 -13.42 58.37 -35.31
CA GLY A 654 -12.45 57.93 -34.30
C GLY A 654 -12.69 56.47 -33.90
N MET A 655 -13.94 56.12 -33.58
CA MET A 655 -14.34 54.74 -33.28
C MET A 655 -13.94 53.78 -34.42
N ALA A 656 -14.26 54.11 -35.67
CA ALA A 656 -13.93 53.27 -36.81
C ALA A 656 -12.42 53.05 -36.97
N VAL A 657 -11.60 54.08 -36.72
CA VAL A 657 -10.13 53.98 -36.75
C VAL A 657 -9.61 53.11 -35.62
N PHE A 658 -10.02 53.36 -34.37
CA PHE A 658 -9.55 52.58 -33.21
C PHE A 658 -9.98 51.11 -33.29
N VAL A 659 -11.22 50.83 -33.70
CA VAL A 659 -11.73 49.46 -33.90
C VAL A 659 -11.06 48.79 -35.10
N GLY A 660 -10.81 49.52 -36.20
CA GLY A 660 -10.12 49.00 -37.38
C GLY A 660 -8.66 48.61 -37.10
N VAL A 661 -7.93 49.45 -36.35
CA VAL A 661 -6.56 49.14 -35.89
C VAL A 661 -6.58 47.97 -34.91
N GLY A 662 -7.52 47.95 -33.96
CA GLY A 662 -7.72 46.82 -33.05
C GLY A 662 -8.00 45.50 -33.79
N TRP A 663 -8.82 45.54 -34.85
CA TRP A 663 -9.11 44.38 -35.69
C TRP A 663 -7.89 43.87 -36.45
N ALA A 664 -7.07 44.77 -37.01
CA ALA A 664 -5.83 44.39 -37.68
C ALA A 664 -4.80 43.77 -36.72
N ILE A 665 -4.62 44.34 -35.52
CA ILE A 665 -3.76 43.76 -34.47
C ILE A 665 -4.29 42.40 -34.03
N SER A 666 -5.61 42.22 -34.02
CA SER A 666 -6.24 40.97 -33.61
C SER A 666 -5.81 39.76 -34.45
N TRP A 667 -5.40 39.95 -35.70
CA TRP A 667 -4.95 38.83 -36.54
C TRP A 667 -3.74 38.09 -35.96
N PHE A 668 -2.95 38.75 -35.11
CA PHE A 668 -1.81 38.15 -34.41
C PHE A 668 -2.19 37.49 -33.07
N SER A 669 -3.41 37.70 -32.57
CA SER A 669 -3.86 37.18 -31.27
C SER A 669 -3.82 35.66 -31.16
N PRO A 670 -4.20 34.85 -32.17
CA PRO A 670 -4.08 33.39 -32.06
C PRO A 670 -2.62 32.94 -31.91
N LEU A 671 -1.70 33.55 -32.67
CA LEU A 671 -0.27 33.26 -32.56
C LEU A 671 0.28 33.69 -31.19
N ALA A 672 -0.15 34.84 -30.70
CA ALA A 672 0.23 35.34 -29.37
C ALA A 672 -0.27 34.40 -28.26
N VAL A 673 -1.53 33.95 -28.31
CA VAL A 673 -2.10 33.00 -27.34
C VAL A 673 -1.37 31.67 -27.40
N ARG A 674 -1.08 31.14 -28.60
CA ARG A 674 -0.29 29.92 -28.75
C ARG A 674 1.09 30.12 -28.11
N GLN A 675 1.79 31.21 -28.41
CA GLN A 675 3.12 31.47 -27.86
C GLN A 675 3.12 31.62 -26.32
N LEU A 676 2.13 32.30 -25.76
CA LEU A 676 2.01 32.52 -24.31
C LEU A 676 1.63 31.23 -23.58
N CYS A 677 0.78 30.40 -24.19
CA CYS A 677 0.51 29.05 -23.70
C CYS A 677 1.63 28.06 -24.01
N ASN A 678 2.61 28.40 -24.85
CA ASN A 678 3.78 27.59 -25.18
C ASN A 678 5.02 27.92 -24.31
N GLY A 679 4.98 29.03 -23.56
CA GLY A 679 6.11 29.47 -22.74
C GLY A 679 6.39 28.51 -21.58
N GLY A 680 7.51 27.79 -21.70
CA GLY A 680 8.24 27.19 -20.58
C GLY A 680 7.63 25.93 -19.95
N SER A 681 8.50 24.99 -19.62
CA SER A 681 8.28 23.89 -18.66
C SER A 681 8.10 24.38 -17.21
N SER A 682 8.17 25.70 -16.98
CA SER A 682 8.11 26.33 -15.66
C SER A 682 6.74 26.98 -15.45
N GLY A 683 6.01 26.51 -14.44
CA GLY A 683 4.82 27.20 -13.91
C GLY A 683 3.46 26.75 -14.45
N VAL A 684 3.29 25.49 -14.81
CA VAL A 684 1.96 24.89 -14.95
C VAL A 684 1.44 24.46 -13.58
N SER A 685 0.15 24.67 -13.28
CA SER A 685 -0.44 24.22 -12.00
C SER A 685 -0.22 22.71 -11.75
N CYS A 686 0.41 22.35 -10.63
CA CYS A 686 0.75 20.95 -10.30
C CYS A 686 -0.49 20.14 -9.90
N HIS A 687 -0.76 19.07 -10.65
CA HIS A 687 -1.82 18.11 -10.35
C HIS A 687 -1.35 16.71 -10.74
N LEU A 688 -1.72 15.74 -9.91
CA LEU A 688 -1.58 14.32 -10.23
C LEU A 688 -2.91 13.80 -10.76
N ILE A 689 -2.96 13.46 -12.04
CA ILE A 689 -4.22 13.13 -12.73
C ILE A 689 -4.21 11.69 -13.20
N GLY A 690 -5.23 10.92 -12.84
CA GLY A 690 -5.36 9.51 -13.21
C GLY A 690 -6.48 9.26 -14.22
N PHE A 691 -6.26 8.33 -15.14
CA PHE A 691 -7.33 7.70 -15.93
C PHE A 691 -7.06 6.21 -16.15
N GLU A 692 -8.12 5.44 -16.36
CA GLU A 692 -8.07 4.01 -16.62
C GLU A 692 -7.81 3.72 -18.10
N GLY A 693 -6.87 2.81 -18.37
CA GLY A 693 -6.35 2.50 -19.70
C GLY A 693 -5.10 3.31 -20.06
N THR A 694 -4.62 3.12 -21.28
CA THR A 694 -3.44 3.79 -21.83
C THR A 694 -3.79 4.62 -23.06
N MET A 695 -3.07 5.72 -23.25
CA MET A 695 -3.30 6.67 -24.33
C MET A 695 -1.96 7.29 -24.74
N THR A 696 -1.81 7.65 -26.02
CA THR A 696 -0.58 8.25 -26.55
C THR A 696 -0.32 9.63 -25.95
N LEU A 697 0.95 10.03 -25.82
CA LEU A 697 1.33 11.30 -25.19
C LEU A 697 0.66 12.48 -25.89
N ARG A 698 0.60 12.44 -27.22
CA ARG A 698 -0.07 13.45 -28.05
C ARG A 698 -1.55 13.62 -27.70
N LYS A 699 -2.29 12.52 -27.49
CA LYS A 699 -3.71 12.57 -27.14
C LYS A 699 -3.91 13.08 -25.71
N ILE A 700 -3.00 12.74 -24.79
CA ILE A 700 -3.01 13.23 -23.40
C ILE A 700 -2.79 14.75 -23.39
N GLU A 701 -1.74 15.22 -24.08
CA GLU A 701 -1.39 16.64 -24.12
C GLU A 701 -2.52 17.48 -24.73
N LYS A 702 -3.08 17.03 -25.87
CA LYS A 702 -4.24 17.70 -26.51
C LYS A 702 -5.49 17.71 -25.63
N ALA A 703 -5.65 16.73 -24.73
CA ALA A 703 -6.78 16.69 -23.81
C ALA A 703 -6.61 17.64 -22.61
N ILE A 704 -5.38 17.78 -22.10
CA ILE A 704 -5.07 18.64 -20.94
C ILE A 704 -4.89 20.10 -21.36
N TYR A 705 -3.97 20.34 -22.29
CA TYR A 705 -3.54 21.69 -22.68
C TYR A 705 -4.34 22.25 -23.86
N GLY A 706 -4.91 21.36 -24.68
CA GLY A 706 -5.66 21.74 -25.88
C GLY A 706 -4.84 21.76 -27.17
N ASN A 707 -3.50 21.73 -27.05
CA ASN A 707 -2.54 21.65 -28.14
C ASN A 707 -1.47 20.57 -27.87
N TYR A 708 -0.56 20.37 -28.82
CA TYR A 708 0.57 19.45 -28.69
C TYR A 708 1.86 20.18 -29.06
N ASN A 709 2.80 20.25 -28.13
CA ASN A 709 4.14 20.77 -28.34
C ASN A 709 5.22 19.83 -27.76
N ALA A 710 4.93 18.53 -27.68
CA ALA A 710 5.84 17.52 -27.14
C ALA A 710 6.37 17.85 -25.73
N ARG A 711 5.49 18.38 -24.86
CA ARG A 711 5.87 18.79 -23.49
C ARG A 711 5.92 17.61 -22.52
N LEU A 712 5.03 16.64 -22.75
CA LEU A 712 4.92 15.45 -21.91
C LEU A 712 5.89 14.39 -22.40
N SER A 713 6.59 13.77 -21.46
CA SER A 713 7.42 12.58 -21.70
C SER A 713 7.01 11.45 -20.76
N TYR A 714 7.28 10.20 -21.14
CA TYR A 714 7.12 9.10 -20.18
C TYR A 714 8.18 9.21 -19.09
N SER A 715 7.86 8.80 -17.86
CA SER A 715 8.86 8.78 -16.80
C SER A 715 9.90 7.68 -17.07
N ALA A 716 11.19 8.02 -17.04
CA ALA A 716 12.28 7.10 -17.34
C ALA A 716 12.50 6.01 -16.27
N SER A 717 12.07 6.27 -15.04
CA SER A 717 12.40 5.43 -13.89
C SER A 717 11.30 5.35 -12.82
N SER A 718 10.05 5.68 -13.17
CA SER A 718 8.94 5.69 -12.20
C SER A 718 8.28 4.33 -11.98
N SER A 719 8.07 3.55 -13.05
CA SER A 719 7.42 2.24 -12.94
C SER A 719 8.20 1.13 -13.64
N ILE A 720 7.82 -0.12 -13.40
CA ILE A 720 8.42 -1.29 -14.05
C ILE A 720 8.34 -1.24 -15.58
N PHE A 721 7.32 -0.56 -16.11
CA PHE A 721 7.13 -0.39 -17.55
C PHE A 721 8.06 0.65 -18.17
N SER A 722 8.67 1.51 -17.36
CA SER A 722 9.61 2.52 -17.84
C SER A 722 10.90 1.92 -18.40
N LYS A 723 11.24 0.66 -18.06
CA LYS A 723 12.53 0.04 -18.41
C LYS A 723 12.78 0.00 -19.93
N ASP A 724 11.74 -0.33 -20.70
CA ASP A 724 11.83 -0.43 -22.15
C ASP A 724 11.67 0.94 -22.84
N LEU A 725 11.19 1.97 -22.14
CA LEU A 725 10.87 3.27 -22.74
C LEU A 725 11.98 4.29 -22.59
N ARG A 726 13.15 3.92 -22.05
CA ARG A 726 14.24 4.86 -21.77
C ARG A 726 14.89 5.35 -23.06
N HIS A 727 15.09 6.65 -23.15
CA HIS A 727 15.96 7.25 -24.15
C HIS A 727 17.43 6.89 -23.88
N GLU A 728 18.22 6.70 -24.94
CA GLU A 728 19.64 6.29 -24.84
C GLU A 728 20.53 7.36 -24.17
N LYS A 729 20.41 8.63 -24.59
CA LYS A 729 21.23 9.75 -24.10
C LYS A 729 20.58 10.60 -23.01
N LEU A 730 19.26 10.76 -23.03
CA LEU A 730 18.53 11.66 -22.13
C LEU A 730 17.80 10.87 -21.04
N ARG A 731 17.67 11.45 -19.83
CA ARG A 731 16.89 10.83 -18.73
C ARG A 731 15.39 11.09 -18.91
N MET A 732 14.85 10.64 -20.04
CA MET A 732 13.44 10.74 -20.38
C MET A 732 12.92 9.43 -20.97
N GLY A 733 11.63 9.19 -20.82
CA GLY A 733 10.95 8.11 -21.50
C GLY A 733 10.39 8.57 -22.84
N ILE A 734 10.67 7.82 -23.89
CA ILE A 734 10.16 8.06 -25.25
C ILE A 734 8.98 7.14 -25.55
N GLU A 735 8.05 7.64 -26.35
CA GLU A 735 7.00 6.82 -26.95
C GLU A 735 7.60 6.06 -28.12
N ARG A 736 7.60 4.71 -28.08
CA ARG A 736 8.15 3.92 -29.18
C ARG A 736 7.22 3.99 -30.40
N PRO A 737 7.76 4.20 -31.61
CA PRO A 737 7.00 4.04 -32.84
C PRO A 737 6.75 2.55 -33.13
N ASP A 738 5.57 2.24 -33.66
CA ASP A 738 5.22 0.90 -34.13
C ASP A 738 6.02 0.53 -35.39
N LYS A 739 5.88 -0.71 -35.86
CA LYS A 739 6.54 -1.20 -37.09
C LYS A 739 6.15 -0.41 -38.36
N ASN A 740 5.10 0.40 -38.30
CA ASN A 740 4.60 1.23 -39.39
C ASN A 740 4.96 2.72 -39.26
N GLY A 741 5.62 3.12 -38.16
CA GLY A 741 5.98 4.51 -37.84
C GLY A 741 4.87 5.33 -37.16
N ASP A 742 3.80 4.71 -36.68
CA ASP A 742 2.75 5.35 -35.87
C ASP A 742 3.01 5.09 -34.37
N PRO A 743 2.67 6.00 -33.44
CA PRO A 743 2.91 5.81 -32.00
C PRO A 743 2.23 4.53 -31.49
N GLU A 744 2.97 3.70 -30.74
CA GLU A 744 2.49 2.39 -30.28
C GLU A 744 1.20 2.51 -29.46
N GLY A 745 0.17 1.84 -29.96
CA GLY A 745 -1.16 1.90 -29.37
C GLY A 745 -1.31 1.12 -28.05
N PRO A 746 -2.54 1.04 -27.53
CA PRO A 746 -2.87 0.34 -26.28
C PRO A 746 -2.49 -1.16 -26.29
N GLU A 747 -2.29 -1.77 -27.47
CA GLU A 747 -1.83 -3.15 -27.62
C GLU A 747 -0.40 -3.39 -27.10
N HIS A 748 0.51 -2.42 -27.24
CA HIS A 748 1.87 -2.54 -26.69
C HIS A 748 1.84 -2.78 -25.18
N TRP A 749 1.03 -1.98 -24.48
CA TRP A 749 0.90 -2.06 -23.03
C TRP A 749 0.29 -3.37 -22.56
N LYS A 750 -0.59 -3.99 -23.37
CA LYS A 750 -1.09 -5.35 -23.12
C LYS A 750 0.03 -6.40 -23.24
N GLN A 751 0.92 -6.28 -24.23
CA GLN A 751 2.06 -7.18 -24.38
C GLN A 751 3.07 -7.02 -23.23
N GLN A 752 3.36 -5.77 -22.83
CA GLN A 752 4.22 -5.48 -21.68
C GLN A 752 3.68 -6.08 -20.39
N ARG A 753 2.36 -6.01 -20.20
CA ARG A 753 1.71 -6.65 -19.05
C ARG A 753 1.98 -8.15 -18.98
N VAL A 754 1.91 -8.84 -20.12
CA VAL A 754 2.22 -10.28 -20.21
C VAL A 754 3.70 -10.54 -19.96
N LYS A 755 4.60 -9.74 -20.55
CA LYS A 755 6.05 -9.83 -20.35
C LYS A 755 6.47 -9.71 -18.88
N HIS A 756 5.79 -8.83 -18.14
CA HIS A 756 6.04 -8.59 -16.72
C HIS A 756 5.27 -9.52 -15.77
N ASN A 757 4.59 -10.56 -16.28
CA ASN A 757 3.80 -11.54 -15.49
C ASN A 757 2.80 -10.88 -14.52
N ILE A 758 2.16 -9.77 -14.94
CA ILE A 758 1.24 -9.04 -14.08
C ILE A 758 -0.08 -9.80 -13.96
N PRO A 759 -0.61 -10.01 -12.73
CA PRO A 759 -1.85 -10.75 -12.50
C PRO A 759 -3.03 -10.28 -13.36
N ASP A 760 -3.90 -11.22 -13.75
CA ASP A 760 -5.08 -10.94 -14.57
C ASP A 760 -6.11 -10.02 -13.90
N SER A 761 -6.09 -9.98 -12.56
CA SER A 761 -6.90 -9.09 -11.72
C SER A 761 -6.54 -7.61 -11.88
N HIS A 762 -5.30 -7.28 -12.25
CA HIS A 762 -4.85 -5.90 -12.38
C HIS A 762 -5.34 -5.22 -13.66
N ARG A 763 -5.54 -3.91 -13.57
CA ARG A 763 -5.86 -3.03 -14.70
C ARG A 763 -4.72 -2.04 -14.89
N LEU A 764 -4.59 -1.57 -16.12
CA LEU A 764 -3.65 -0.51 -16.44
C LEU A 764 -4.29 0.84 -16.16
N PHE A 765 -3.58 1.67 -15.43
CA PHE A 765 -3.93 3.07 -15.22
C PHE A 765 -2.78 3.95 -15.68
N THR A 766 -3.11 5.12 -16.19
CA THR A 766 -2.13 6.13 -16.56
C THR A 766 -2.26 7.30 -15.60
N ILE A 767 -1.14 7.67 -14.97
CA ILE A 767 -1.00 8.83 -14.12
C ILE A 767 -0.20 9.88 -14.88
N VAL A 768 -0.74 11.09 -14.97
CA VAL A 768 -0.13 12.25 -15.59
C VAL A 768 0.21 13.24 -14.48
N ASP A 769 1.49 13.53 -14.35
CA ASP A 769 1.99 14.57 -13.45
C ASP A 769 2.20 15.85 -14.26
N THR A 770 1.38 16.87 -13.98
CA THR A 770 1.49 18.16 -14.68
C THR A 770 2.54 19.09 -14.08
N GLY A 771 3.05 18.80 -12.88
CA GLY A 771 4.15 19.55 -12.27
C GLY A 771 5.48 19.19 -12.93
N ASP A 772 5.77 17.89 -13.01
CA ASP A 772 7.00 17.38 -13.64
C ASP A 772 6.89 17.15 -15.15
N LEU A 773 5.68 17.31 -15.73
CA LEU A 773 5.35 17.02 -17.12
C LEU A 773 5.66 15.58 -17.55
N THR A 774 5.43 14.63 -16.64
CA THR A 774 5.70 13.21 -16.90
C THR A 774 4.43 12.36 -16.90
N VAL A 775 4.47 11.27 -17.66
CA VAL A 775 3.42 10.27 -17.72
C VAL A 775 3.96 8.94 -17.22
N THR A 776 3.25 8.31 -16.29
CA THR A 776 3.58 7.00 -15.74
C THR A 776 2.41 6.05 -15.94
N VAL A 777 2.68 4.89 -16.55
CA VAL A 777 1.71 3.78 -16.60
C VAL A 777 1.96 2.87 -15.41
N ILE A 778 0.89 2.46 -14.74
CA ILE A 778 0.90 1.58 -13.58
C ILE A 778 -0.09 0.43 -13.77
N ALA A 779 0.15 -0.66 -13.03
CA ALA A 779 -0.81 -1.76 -12.91
C ALA A 779 -1.28 -1.85 -11.45
N ALA A 780 -2.59 -1.84 -11.25
CA ALA A 780 -3.23 -1.92 -9.93
C ALA A 780 -4.60 -2.58 -10.06
N GLN A 781 -5.16 -3.12 -8.97
CA GLN A 781 -6.50 -3.70 -9.02
C GLN A 781 -7.59 -2.63 -8.91
N ARG A 782 -7.36 -1.64 -8.06
CA ARG A 782 -8.24 -0.48 -7.89
C ARG A 782 -7.49 0.81 -8.25
N PRO A 783 -8.21 1.86 -8.70
CA PRO A 783 -7.64 3.18 -8.92
C PRO A 783 -7.09 3.75 -7.61
N PRO A 784 -5.78 4.03 -7.50
CA PRO A 784 -5.22 4.65 -6.31
C PRO A 784 -5.65 6.12 -6.21
N VAL A 785 -6.15 6.55 -5.05
CA VAL A 785 -6.71 7.90 -4.86
C VAL A 785 -5.70 8.87 -4.24
N VAL A 786 -4.61 8.37 -3.66
CA VAL A 786 -3.54 9.18 -3.06
C VAL A 786 -2.19 8.52 -3.34
N ALA A 787 -1.17 9.34 -3.56
CA ALA A 787 0.23 8.94 -3.57
C ALA A 787 0.86 9.38 -2.24
N LEU A 788 1.26 8.42 -1.40
CA LEU A 788 1.93 8.66 -0.12
C LEU A 788 3.43 8.47 -0.29
N ILE A 789 4.21 9.51 -0.06
CA ILE A 789 5.67 9.44 -0.03
C ILE A 789 6.09 8.80 1.29
N ALA A 790 6.73 7.65 1.20
CA ALA A 790 7.09 6.83 2.37
C ALA A 790 8.62 6.67 2.55
N GLY A 791 9.41 6.91 1.51
CA GLY A 791 10.86 6.78 1.59
C GLY A 791 11.59 7.35 0.40
N ARG A 792 12.91 7.24 0.42
CA ARG A 792 13.83 7.72 -0.62
C ARG A 792 14.78 6.59 -1.03
N GLU A 793 15.07 6.51 -2.32
CA GLU A 793 15.94 5.51 -2.90
C GLU A 793 16.71 6.10 -4.09
N GLY A 794 18.04 6.10 -4.02
CA GLY A 794 18.90 6.55 -5.13
C GLY A 794 18.59 7.97 -5.61
N GLY A 795 18.20 8.86 -4.68
CA GLY A 795 17.81 10.25 -4.98
C GLY A 795 16.40 10.43 -5.56
N MET A 796 15.59 9.38 -5.63
CA MET A 796 14.16 9.46 -5.98
C MET A 796 13.28 9.09 -4.79
N LEU A 797 12.02 9.50 -4.81
CA LEU A 797 11.04 9.19 -3.78
C LEU A 797 10.36 7.85 -4.07
N ARG A 798 10.13 7.07 -3.02
CA ARG A 798 9.27 5.89 -3.03
C ARG A 798 7.87 6.29 -2.58
N SER A 799 6.94 6.26 -3.52
CA SER A 799 5.55 6.63 -3.31
C SER A 799 4.64 5.42 -3.38
N LEU A 800 3.90 5.20 -2.29
CA LEU A 800 2.84 4.20 -2.18
C LEU A 800 1.56 4.77 -2.80
N LEU A 801 1.04 4.11 -3.82
CA LEU A 801 -0.22 4.46 -4.43
C LEU A 801 -1.33 3.70 -3.71
N CYS A 802 -2.20 4.43 -3.00
CA CYS A 802 -3.18 3.84 -2.10
C CYS A 802 -4.62 4.11 -2.55
N SER A 803 -5.48 3.09 -2.44
CA SER A 803 -6.94 3.26 -2.45
C SER A 803 -7.44 3.58 -1.04
N TRP A 804 -8.58 4.26 -0.89
CA TRP A 804 -9.08 4.69 0.42
C TRP A 804 -10.46 4.14 0.74
N ARG A 805 -10.62 3.65 1.97
CA ARG A 805 -11.88 3.14 2.52
C ARG A 805 -12.30 4.02 3.70
N PHE A 806 -13.38 4.75 3.51
CA PHE A 806 -13.89 5.69 4.51
C PHE A 806 -14.40 4.98 5.78
N GLU A 807 -14.77 3.70 5.67
CA GLU A 807 -15.41 2.96 6.75
C GLU A 807 -14.49 2.61 7.92
N THR A 808 -13.22 2.39 7.59
CA THR A 808 -12.14 2.10 8.56
C THR A 808 -11.11 3.23 8.57
N ASN A 809 -11.39 4.30 7.82
CA ASN A 809 -10.47 5.36 7.45
C ASN A 809 -9.05 4.84 7.14
N CYS A 810 -8.96 3.83 6.26
CA CYS A 810 -7.72 3.11 5.97
C CYS A 810 -7.32 3.24 4.50
N LEU A 811 -6.02 3.46 4.27
CA LEU A 811 -5.39 3.54 2.96
C LEU A 811 -4.77 2.19 2.59
N TYR A 812 -5.28 1.54 1.54
CA TYR A 812 -4.80 0.24 1.08
C TYR A 812 -3.78 0.41 -0.04
N ARG A 813 -2.59 -0.18 0.11
CA ARG A 813 -1.53 -0.14 -0.90
C ARG A 813 -1.94 -0.91 -2.16
N GLU A 814 -2.07 -0.23 -3.28
CA GLU A 814 -2.39 -0.84 -4.58
C GLU A 814 -1.14 -1.04 -5.44
N CYS A 815 -0.21 -0.07 -5.43
CA CYS A 815 1.02 -0.11 -6.22
C CYS A 815 2.12 0.74 -5.56
N VAL A 816 3.37 0.58 -5.99
CA VAL A 816 4.51 1.40 -5.55
C VAL A 816 5.19 1.96 -6.78
N ILE A 817 5.39 3.27 -6.82
CA ILE A 817 6.10 3.97 -7.90
C ILE A 817 7.26 4.78 -7.35
N ARG A 818 8.17 5.16 -8.25
CA ARG A 818 9.25 6.10 -7.97
C ARG A 818 8.87 7.48 -8.51
N MET A 819 9.06 8.52 -7.72
CA MET A 819 8.77 9.91 -8.11
C MET A 819 10.02 10.79 -7.94
N ARG A 820 10.04 11.96 -8.59
CA ARG A 820 11.18 12.88 -8.51
C ARG A 820 11.24 13.50 -7.10
N SER A 821 12.45 13.78 -6.61
CA SER A 821 12.67 14.35 -5.27
C SER A 821 12.07 15.75 -5.08
N SER A 822 11.91 16.52 -6.14
CA SER A 822 11.27 17.85 -6.11
C SER A 822 9.82 17.83 -5.61
N LEU A 823 9.12 16.69 -5.71
CA LEU A 823 7.74 16.57 -5.23
C LEU A 823 7.64 16.55 -3.69
N GLU A 824 8.72 16.27 -2.98
CA GLU A 824 8.71 16.17 -1.52
C GLU A 824 8.28 17.48 -0.85
N GLU A 825 8.85 18.60 -1.31
CA GLU A 825 8.54 19.93 -0.77
C GLU A 825 7.13 20.40 -1.16
N GLN A 826 6.58 19.87 -2.26
CA GLN A 826 5.28 20.25 -2.80
C GLN A 826 4.12 19.38 -2.28
N ALA A 827 4.42 18.31 -1.54
CA ALA A 827 3.46 17.38 -0.99
C ALA A 827 3.05 17.74 0.45
N THR A 828 1.77 17.54 0.77
CA THR A 828 1.18 17.90 2.06
C THR A 828 1.62 16.94 3.16
N PRO A 829 2.23 17.43 4.26
CA PRO A 829 2.52 16.59 5.42
C PRO A 829 1.21 16.14 6.09
N ASN A 830 1.15 14.87 6.44
CA ASN A 830 0.01 14.23 7.08
C ASN A 830 0.47 13.47 8.31
N ASP A 831 -0.35 13.58 9.35
CA ASP A 831 -0.13 12.95 10.63
C ASP A 831 -1.19 11.87 10.86
N TRP A 832 -0.82 10.80 11.57
CA TRP A 832 -1.75 9.76 12.01
C TRP A 832 -2.58 9.13 10.87
N LEU A 833 -1.91 8.70 9.80
CA LEU A 833 -2.54 7.98 8.70
C LEU A 833 -2.55 6.47 8.97
N LYS A 834 -3.72 5.84 8.81
CA LYS A 834 -3.83 4.37 8.85
C LYS A 834 -3.62 3.78 7.46
N ILE A 835 -2.57 2.97 7.30
CA ILE A 835 -2.16 2.35 6.04
C ILE A 835 -2.19 0.83 6.17
N SER A 836 -2.77 0.15 5.18
CA SER A 836 -2.71 -1.30 4.99
C SER A 836 -1.59 -1.65 4.01
N LEU A 837 -0.71 -2.56 4.43
CA LEU A 837 0.40 -3.05 3.61
C LEU A 837 -0.08 -3.96 2.46
N ALA A 838 -1.21 -4.63 2.66
CA ALA A 838 -1.88 -5.44 1.66
C ALA A 838 -2.84 -4.60 0.81
N SER A 839 -3.05 -5.01 -0.44
CA SER A 839 -4.08 -4.41 -1.27
C SER A 839 -5.46 -4.71 -0.71
N GLN A 840 -6.45 -3.88 -1.06
CA GLN A 840 -7.82 -4.07 -0.58
C GLN A 840 -8.36 -5.45 -0.98
N SER A 841 -7.93 -5.98 -2.13
CA SER A 841 -8.42 -7.23 -2.66
C SER A 841 -7.72 -8.45 -2.05
N ASP A 842 -6.41 -8.36 -1.77
CA ASP A 842 -5.70 -9.41 -1.03
C ASP A 842 -6.35 -9.62 0.33
N VAL A 843 -6.65 -8.51 1.01
CA VAL A 843 -7.42 -8.48 2.25
C VAL A 843 -8.78 -9.18 2.12
N ASN A 844 -9.48 -8.94 1.02
CA ASN A 844 -10.78 -9.56 0.80
C ASN A 844 -10.65 -11.07 0.54
N GLN A 845 -9.61 -11.51 -0.16
CA GLN A 845 -9.31 -12.93 -0.36
C GLN A 845 -8.94 -13.60 0.97
N THR A 846 -8.11 -12.96 1.79
CA THR A 846 -7.80 -13.47 3.13
C THR A 846 -9.08 -13.63 3.94
N ARG A 847 -9.96 -12.63 3.94
CA ARG A 847 -11.26 -12.72 4.63
C ARG A 847 -12.15 -13.86 4.13
N SER A 848 -12.23 -14.07 2.81
CA SER A 848 -13.08 -15.14 2.25
C SER A 848 -12.58 -16.53 2.62
N LEU A 849 -11.27 -16.71 2.81
CA LEU A 849 -10.70 -17.97 3.31
C LEU A 849 -11.08 -18.26 4.77
N TYR A 850 -11.25 -17.22 5.60
CA TYR A 850 -11.61 -17.35 7.02
C TYR A 850 -13.12 -17.39 7.29
N GLN A 851 -13.97 -17.09 6.31
CA GLN A 851 -15.41 -17.26 6.48
C GLN A 851 -15.75 -18.76 6.54
N PRO A 852 -16.43 -19.24 7.59
CA PRO A 852 -16.89 -20.63 7.62
C PRO A 852 -17.81 -20.83 6.42
N LYS A 853 -17.43 -21.72 5.50
CA LYS A 853 -18.31 -22.15 4.41
C LYS A 853 -19.61 -22.60 5.07
N SER A 854 -20.68 -21.82 4.88
CA SER A 854 -22.02 -22.24 5.28
C SER A 854 -22.24 -23.62 4.68
N GLN A 855 -22.43 -24.64 5.51
CA GLN A 855 -22.74 -25.99 5.04
C GLN A 855 -23.90 -25.88 4.05
N PRO A 856 -23.83 -26.50 2.86
CA PRO A 856 -24.99 -26.58 2.00
C PRO A 856 -26.11 -27.22 2.81
N ALA A 857 -27.26 -26.54 2.87
CA ALA A 857 -28.43 -27.06 3.54
C ALA A 857 -28.67 -28.51 3.07
N PRO A 858 -28.91 -29.47 3.99
CA PRO A 858 -29.19 -30.83 3.57
C PRO A 858 -30.36 -30.80 2.59
N PRO A 859 -30.31 -31.58 1.49
CA PRO A 859 -31.37 -31.60 0.51
C PRO A 859 -32.67 -31.91 1.23
N VAL A 860 -33.67 -31.04 1.04
CA VAL A 860 -35.04 -31.29 1.49
C VAL A 860 -35.48 -32.57 0.80
N VAL A 861 -35.44 -33.69 1.54
CA VAL A 861 -36.06 -34.94 1.11
C VAL A 861 -37.56 -34.66 1.10
N THR A 862 -38.10 -34.39 -0.08
CA THR A 862 -39.55 -34.41 -0.32
C THR A 862 -40.02 -35.86 -0.16
N GLY A 863 -40.31 -36.24 1.08
CA GLY A 863 -40.99 -37.49 1.39
C GLY A 863 -42.44 -37.40 0.93
N SER A 864 -42.74 -38.08 -0.17
CA SER A 864 -44.10 -38.38 -0.60
C SER A 864 -44.77 -39.31 0.41
N ILE A 865 -45.75 -38.80 1.16
CA ILE A 865 -46.67 -39.62 1.96
C ILE A 865 -47.87 -39.95 1.05
N PRO A 866 -48.26 -41.23 0.88
CA PRO A 866 -49.43 -41.61 0.09
C PRO A 866 -50.75 -41.36 0.85
N PRO A 867 -51.89 -41.26 0.14
CA PRO A 867 -53.11 -40.66 0.67
C PRO A 867 -53.99 -41.69 1.38
N SER A 868 -54.53 -41.35 2.55
CA SER A 868 -55.78 -41.93 3.03
C SER A 868 -56.52 -41.05 4.06
N ALA A 869 -57.83 -40.94 3.80
CA ALA A 869 -58.96 -40.58 4.67
C ALA A 869 -59.19 -39.11 5.08
N LEU A 870 -60.35 -38.64 4.62
CA LEU A 870 -61.06 -37.35 4.75
C LEU A 870 -61.66 -37.09 6.18
N PRO A 871 -62.28 -35.92 6.44
CA PRO A 871 -62.18 -35.14 7.68
C PRO A 871 -63.42 -35.20 8.58
N VAL A 872 -63.33 -34.67 9.80
CA VAL A 872 -64.48 -34.33 10.66
C VAL A 872 -64.26 -32.95 11.33
N PRO A 873 -65.30 -32.09 11.46
CA PRO A 873 -65.17 -30.63 11.55
C PRO A 873 -65.31 -30.10 13.01
N PRO A 874 -65.30 -28.77 13.26
CA PRO A 874 -64.93 -28.18 14.54
C PRO A 874 -66.11 -28.01 15.50
N GLN A 875 -65.85 -28.09 16.81
CA GLN A 875 -66.78 -27.61 17.83
C GLN A 875 -66.29 -26.30 18.44
N LYS A 876 -67.23 -25.35 18.52
CA LYS A 876 -67.11 -23.99 19.02
C LYS A 876 -67.99 -23.87 20.27
N ILE A 877 -67.50 -23.13 21.28
CA ILE A 877 -68.25 -22.24 22.21
C ILE A 877 -68.98 -22.96 23.39
N PRO A 878 -69.23 -22.35 24.58
CA PRO A 878 -69.01 -20.96 25.02
C PRO A 878 -68.24 -20.70 26.34
N VAL A 879 -67.86 -19.43 26.42
CA VAL A 879 -67.52 -18.58 27.57
C VAL A 879 -68.65 -18.52 28.63
N VAL A 880 -68.28 -18.61 29.92
CA VAL A 880 -69.04 -18.07 31.06
C VAL A 880 -68.07 -17.57 32.14
N GLY A 881 -68.28 -16.33 32.59
CA GLY A 881 -68.24 -16.01 34.03
C GLY A 881 -66.97 -15.41 34.61
N GLN A 882 -67.08 -14.14 35.02
CA GLN A 882 -66.15 -13.32 35.81
C GLN A 882 -65.85 -13.89 37.22
N THR A 883 -64.70 -13.51 37.79
CA THR A 883 -64.49 -12.72 39.03
C THR A 883 -63.07 -12.99 39.57
N ASN A 884 -62.22 -11.96 39.69
CA ASN A 884 -61.83 -11.23 40.92
C ASN A 884 -61.29 -12.17 42.03
N VAL A 885 -60.27 -11.89 42.83
CA VAL A 885 -59.35 -10.78 43.16
C VAL A 885 -58.41 -11.45 44.17
N GLU A 886 -57.10 -11.14 44.21
CA GLU A 886 -56.40 -10.84 45.47
C GLU A 886 -54.97 -10.37 45.22
N SER A 887 -54.80 -9.11 45.62
CA SER A 887 -53.58 -8.34 45.79
C SER A 887 -52.88 -8.64 47.12
N LEU A 888 -51.62 -8.21 47.23
CA LEU A 888 -50.88 -7.67 48.40
C LEU A 888 -49.48 -8.33 48.44
N GLN A 889 -48.37 -7.61 48.56
CA GLN A 889 -48.10 -6.18 48.68
C GLN A 889 -46.62 -5.96 48.36
#